data_AF-A0ABD3CX99-F1
#
_entry.id   AF-A0ABD3CX99-F1
#
_cell.length_a   1.000
_cell.length_b   1.000
_cell.length_c   1.000
_cell.angle_alpha   90.00
_cell.angle_beta   90.00
_cell.angle_gamma   90.00
#
_symmetry.space_group_name_H-M   'P 1'
#
loop_
_entity.id
_entity.type
_entity.pdbx_description
1 polymer ?
#
loop_
_entity_poly.entity_id
_entity_poly.type
_entity_poly.pdbx_seq_one_letter_code
_entity_poly.pdbx_strand_id
1 'polypeptide(L)'
;MASTEQLMGGGGPKYVQMQTEAPMASPSEITSMMSSFFSFQQHNIPGGESNWIFDELPKASIVQVSRPDAGDISPVQLTYTIEFQYKEFKWQLVKKASQFFYLHFALKKRKFIEEMHEKQEQVKDWLQNLGLGDHAPVMQDDEEPDDESVPLRNDDTARNSDFLFRDVPSSAALPVIRPALGSQHSMSDLAKGAMQGYLNHFLSNIDIVNSQEVCRFLEVSKLSFSREYGPKLKEDYVMVKHLPKILDNADDRESCSRQWFCCCRDNWQKVWAVLKPGFLAFLKDPFEPKPLDIIVFDVLPASDGNGEGRVSLAKEVSDHNPLRHYFRVACGTRSIRLRTKNDAKAKDWVAAINDAGLRPPEGWCHPHRFGSFAPPRGLTEDSSQAQWYVDGCAAFEAIALAIEEAKSEIFICGWWLCPELYMRRPFHSHASARLDFLLESKAKQGVQVYILLYKEVSIALKINSVHSKKKLLGIHENIRVLRYPDHFSSGVYLWSHHEKIVIVDHQVCFIGGLDLCFGRYDSGEHRVGDHPSQIWPGKDYYNPRESEPNSWEDTMKDELDRLKYPRMPWHDVHCALWGPPCRDVARHFVQRWNYAKRNKAPNEQAIPLLMPQHHMVIPHYMGKSKEVEIGVRNDNGKHKDLKSNDSFSSLSSLQDVPLLLPQEADGLDSVKIEPNINGFNTQYDPHGQSSKSSRGPFFSSKSKTEPLIPDIPMRDFVDDLDTLDLQSKFSSHVMKPSSDVPDKEWWEIQERGGQVVSSDEIGQVGPRVSCRSQIIRSVSQWSAGTSQIEESIHNAYCSLIERAEHYVYIENQFFISGLSGDEVIQNRVLEAFYRRIMRAHNEKKCFRVIIVIPLLPGFQGGVDDSGAASVRAIMHWQYRTMSRGNNSILHNLYNLVGPKMYDYISFYGLRAHGKLCDDGRVATSQVYVHSKIMIIDDHTTLIGSANINDRSLLGSRDSEIGVVIEDKEFVDSVIGGKSWRAGKFALSLRLSLWSEHIGLHPGEVDRIRDPIADSTYKDIWMATAKTNTMIYQDVFSCIPNDLINTRVTLRQSTSLWREKIGHTTVDLGIAPNKLETHQNGDVVKETDPMERLKSVKGHLVSFPLDFMCKEDLRPVFNESEYYASPQVFH
;
A
#
# COMPACT_ATOMS: atom_id res chain seq x y z
N MET A 1 -48.11 7.12 -32.26
CA MET A 1 -49.34 6.76 -32.99
C MET A 1 -48.99 5.78 -34.08
N ALA A 2 -49.96 5.02 -34.58
CA ALA A 2 -49.93 4.24 -35.83
C ALA A 2 -48.78 3.20 -36.02
N SER A 3 -49.20 1.95 -35.88
CA SER A 3 -49.04 0.81 -36.81
C SER A 3 -48.75 1.11 -38.31
N THR A 4 -48.48 0.15 -39.22
CA THR A 4 -48.85 -1.30 -39.27
C THR A 4 -48.00 -2.05 -40.34
N GLU A 5 -47.71 -3.35 -40.16
CA GLU A 5 -47.64 -4.41 -41.22
C GLU A 5 -46.60 -4.33 -42.39
N GLN A 6 -46.22 -5.38 -43.17
CA GLN A 6 -46.50 -6.85 -43.18
C GLN A 6 -45.39 -7.67 -43.95
N LEU A 7 -45.24 -8.96 -43.61
CA LEU A 7 -44.94 -10.16 -44.45
C LEU A 7 -43.59 -10.45 -45.20
N MET A 8 -43.10 -11.68 -44.93
CA MET A 8 -42.62 -12.75 -45.88
C MET A 8 -41.20 -12.79 -46.49
N GLY A 9 -40.46 -13.88 -46.19
CA GLY A 9 -40.10 -14.85 -47.24
C GLY A 9 -38.69 -15.47 -47.29
N GLY A 10 -38.60 -16.82 -47.21
CA GLY A 10 -37.57 -17.64 -47.88
C GLY A 10 -36.26 -17.92 -47.13
N GLY A 11 -35.96 -19.19 -46.84
CA GLY A 11 -34.72 -19.58 -46.15
C GLY A 11 -33.95 -20.76 -46.78
N GLY A 12 -32.73 -21.01 -46.25
CA GLY A 12 -32.04 -22.30 -46.31
C GLY A 12 -30.86 -22.44 -47.29
N PRO A 13 -29.71 -22.97 -46.81
CA PRO A 13 -28.72 -23.68 -47.63
C PRO A 13 -28.60 -25.17 -47.25
N LYS A 14 -27.87 -25.97 -48.06
CA LYS A 14 -27.64 -27.43 -47.88
C LYS A 14 -26.16 -27.80 -47.73
N TYR A 15 -25.91 -28.96 -47.11
CA TYR A 15 -24.61 -29.65 -47.02
C TYR A 15 -24.07 -30.15 -48.39
N VAL A 16 -22.74 -30.18 -48.53
CA VAL A 16 -21.92 -31.25 -49.17
C VAL A 16 -20.61 -31.40 -48.37
N GLN A 17 -19.86 -32.50 -48.54
CA GLN A 17 -18.92 -33.07 -47.55
C GLN A 17 -17.52 -33.40 -48.13
N MET A 18 -16.48 -33.28 -47.27
CA MET A 18 -15.13 -33.89 -47.26
C MET A 18 -14.37 -34.31 -48.55
N GLN A 19 -13.06 -34.08 -48.53
CA GLN A 19 -12.06 -35.09 -48.95
C GLN A 19 -10.76 -34.97 -48.11
N THR A 20 -9.90 -36.00 -48.15
CA THR A 20 -8.75 -36.19 -47.24
C THR A 20 -7.59 -36.84 -47.99
N GLU A 21 -6.33 -36.41 -47.76
CA GLU A 21 -5.14 -37.27 -47.99
C GLU A 21 -3.82 -36.68 -47.42
N ALA A 22 -2.85 -37.57 -47.20
CA ALA A 22 -1.41 -37.35 -46.91
C ALA A 22 -0.66 -38.62 -47.40
N PRO A 23 0.69 -38.67 -47.56
CA PRO A 23 1.53 -39.14 -46.42
C PRO A 23 3.09 -38.91 -46.47
N MET A 24 3.77 -39.41 -45.42
CA MET A 24 5.17 -39.93 -45.31
C MET A 24 6.43 -39.06 -45.47
N ALA A 25 7.25 -39.04 -44.40
CA ALA A 25 8.71 -39.29 -44.39
C ALA A 25 9.18 -39.72 -42.97
N SER A 26 10.30 -40.46 -42.83
CA SER A 26 10.81 -40.99 -41.52
C SER A 26 12.31 -41.45 -41.63
N PRO A 27 12.96 -42.10 -40.63
CA PRO A 27 13.54 -41.44 -39.43
C PRO A 27 15.01 -41.86 -39.11
N SER A 28 15.73 -41.11 -38.24
CA SER A 28 16.91 -41.63 -37.48
C SER A 28 17.26 -40.80 -36.21
N GLU A 29 17.17 -41.44 -35.05
CA GLU A 29 18.18 -41.60 -33.97
C GLU A 29 19.35 -40.59 -33.73
N ILE A 30 19.82 -40.32 -32.49
CA ILE A 30 19.24 -40.45 -31.13
C ILE A 30 20.09 -39.69 -30.06
N THR A 31 19.48 -39.32 -28.92
CA THR A 31 20.04 -38.84 -27.62
C THR A 31 21.25 -37.88 -27.57
N SER A 32 20.99 -36.64 -27.11
CA SER A 32 21.53 -36.13 -25.82
C SER A 32 20.75 -34.88 -25.37
N MET A 33 20.82 -34.51 -24.09
CA MET A 33 20.30 -33.26 -23.49
C MET A 33 18.79 -32.95 -23.58
N MET A 34 17.92 -33.80 -23.03
CA MET A 34 16.62 -33.33 -22.47
C MET A 34 16.19 -34.15 -21.24
N SER A 35 16.37 -33.59 -20.03
CA SER A 35 15.83 -34.18 -18.79
C SER A 35 15.69 -33.19 -17.61
N SER A 36 15.34 -31.92 -17.87
CA SER A 36 15.12 -30.92 -16.80
C SER A 36 14.14 -29.77 -17.14
N PHE A 37 13.29 -29.91 -18.17
CA PHE A 37 12.44 -28.80 -18.66
C PHE A 37 11.04 -29.25 -19.14
N PHE A 38 10.24 -29.88 -18.28
CA PHE A 38 8.81 -30.10 -18.54
C PHE A 38 7.95 -30.05 -17.27
N SER A 39 7.42 -28.87 -16.96
CA SER A 39 6.28 -28.67 -16.06
C SER A 39 5.61 -27.31 -16.31
N PHE A 40 5.18 -27.06 -17.56
CA PHE A 40 4.51 -25.82 -17.94
C PHE A 40 3.24 -26.09 -18.77
N GLN A 41 2.15 -25.44 -18.34
CA GLN A 41 0.98 -25.02 -19.11
C GLN A 41 0.57 -25.89 -20.33
N GLN A 42 -0.43 -26.76 -20.13
CA GLN A 42 -1.39 -27.00 -21.20
C GLN A 42 -2.27 -25.75 -21.37
N HIS A 43 -2.53 -25.36 -22.61
CA HIS A 43 -3.45 -24.26 -22.93
C HIS A 43 -4.90 -24.66 -22.62
N ASN A 44 -5.58 -23.90 -21.77
CA ASN A 44 -7.03 -24.01 -21.62
C ASN A 44 -7.76 -23.06 -22.57
N ILE A 45 -8.67 -23.64 -23.35
CA ILE A 45 -9.78 -22.96 -24.01
C ILE A 45 -10.71 -22.38 -22.92
N PRO A 46 -11.39 -21.23 -23.12
CA PRO A 46 -12.27 -20.66 -22.10
C PRO A 46 -13.55 -21.50 -21.89
N GLY A 47 -13.45 -22.53 -21.03
CA GLY A 47 -14.56 -23.36 -20.60
C GLY A 47 -14.13 -24.43 -19.59
N GLY A 48 -14.53 -24.26 -18.32
CA GLY A 48 -14.36 -25.26 -17.25
C GLY A 48 -13.00 -25.24 -16.54
N GLU A 49 -12.90 -24.51 -15.43
CA GLU A 49 -11.90 -24.85 -14.41
C GLU A 49 -12.27 -26.18 -13.73
N SER A 50 -11.29 -27.06 -13.50
CA SER A 50 -11.54 -28.28 -12.72
C SER A 50 -11.94 -27.93 -11.27
N ASN A 51 -13.01 -28.57 -10.79
CA ASN A 51 -13.57 -28.33 -9.46
C ASN A 51 -12.73 -28.96 -8.32
N TRP A 52 -11.54 -29.49 -8.60
CA TRP A 52 -10.71 -30.22 -7.64
C TRP A 52 -9.91 -29.31 -6.68
N ILE A 53 -9.57 -29.85 -5.50
CA ILE A 53 -8.65 -29.27 -4.49
C ILE A 53 -7.29 -29.99 -4.52
N PHE A 54 -7.29 -31.28 -4.86
CA PHE A 54 -6.13 -32.12 -5.02
C PHE A 54 -5.95 -32.51 -6.50
N ASP A 55 -4.79 -32.24 -7.08
CA ASP A 55 -4.38 -32.77 -8.39
C ASP A 55 -3.57 -34.09 -8.26
N GLU A 56 -2.83 -34.22 -7.16
CA GLU A 56 -2.09 -35.42 -6.74
C GLU A 56 -2.69 -36.05 -5.47
N LEU A 57 -2.53 -37.37 -5.30
CA LEU A 57 -3.04 -38.09 -4.13
C LEU A 57 -2.30 -37.67 -2.83
N PRO A 58 -3.01 -37.17 -1.79
CA PRO A 58 -2.42 -36.88 -0.50
C PRO A 58 -2.07 -38.19 0.24
N LYS A 59 -1.02 -38.14 1.06
CA LYS A 59 -0.60 -39.24 1.95
C LYS A 59 -1.11 -38.97 3.36
N ALA A 60 -1.35 -40.03 4.13
CA ALA A 60 -1.69 -39.93 5.55
C ALA A 60 -0.92 -40.95 6.38
N SER A 61 -0.56 -40.57 7.60
CA SER A 61 0.03 -41.45 8.60
C SER A 61 -0.62 -41.24 9.96
N ILE A 62 -0.91 -42.32 10.68
CA ILE A 62 -1.46 -42.23 12.03
C ILE A 62 -0.31 -42.06 13.02
N VAL A 63 -0.20 -40.86 13.59
CA VAL A 63 0.82 -40.54 14.60
C VAL A 63 0.48 -41.27 15.89
N GLN A 64 -0.72 -41.03 16.44
CA GLN A 64 -1.15 -41.47 17.76
C GLN A 64 -2.60 -41.97 17.74
N VAL A 65 -2.92 -42.91 18.64
CA VAL A 65 -4.29 -43.31 18.98
C VAL A 65 -4.50 -43.07 20.47
N SER A 66 -5.68 -42.60 20.85
CA SER A 66 -6.06 -42.32 22.23
C SER A 66 -7.47 -42.84 22.54
N ARG A 67 -7.70 -43.21 23.80
CA ARG A 67 -9.01 -43.55 24.37
C ARG A 67 -9.47 -42.42 25.31
N PRO A 68 -10.79 -42.23 25.50
CA PRO A 68 -11.31 -41.56 26.69
C PRO A 68 -11.11 -42.43 27.95
N ASP A 69 -11.56 -41.94 29.10
CA ASP A 69 -11.26 -42.53 30.41
C ASP A 69 -11.59 -44.03 30.55
N ALA A 70 -10.85 -44.70 31.44
CA ALA A 70 -10.71 -46.16 31.53
C ALA A 70 -11.98 -46.98 31.85
N GLY A 71 -13.16 -46.34 31.93
CA GLY A 71 -14.44 -47.00 32.16
C GLY A 71 -15.16 -47.50 30.90
N ASP A 72 -14.85 -46.98 29.71
CA ASP A 72 -15.53 -47.38 28.46
C ASP A 72 -14.57 -48.09 27.48
N ILE A 73 -15.04 -49.23 26.96
CA ILE A 73 -14.27 -50.14 26.10
C ILE A 73 -14.54 -49.87 24.61
N SER A 74 -15.58 -49.10 24.26
CA SER A 74 -16.09 -48.94 22.89
C SER A 74 -15.03 -48.48 21.86
N PRO A 75 -14.74 -49.27 20.80
CA PRO A 75 -13.87 -48.85 19.70
C PRO A 75 -14.33 -47.58 18.98
N VAL A 76 -15.64 -47.28 19.02
CA VAL A 76 -16.25 -46.11 18.37
C VAL A 76 -15.81 -44.79 18.99
N GLN A 77 -15.31 -44.83 20.23
CA GLN A 77 -14.80 -43.66 20.96
C GLN A 77 -13.29 -43.40 20.77
N LEU A 78 -12.57 -44.31 20.10
CA LEU A 78 -11.15 -44.12 19.80
C LEU A 78 -10.93 -42.84 19.00
N THR A 79 -9.89 -42.09 19.38
CA THR A 79 -9.52 -40.81 18.78
C THR A 79 -8.12 -40.92 18.17
N TYR A 80 -8.02 -40.60 16.88
CA TYR A 80 -6.82 -40.78 16.06
C TYR A 80 -6.21 -39.41 15.72
N THR A 81 -4.92 -39.25 15.98
CA THR A 81 -4.12 -38.12 15.48
C THR A 81 -3.46 -38.55 14.18
N ILE A 82 -3.84 -37.90 13.08
CA ILE A 82 -3.45 -38.24 11.72
C ILE A 82 -2.60 -37.09 11.18
N GLU A 83 -1.39 -37.37 10.70
CA GLU A 83 -0.60 -36.43 9.90
C GLU A 83 -0.88 -36.70 8.42
N PHE A 84 -1.40 -35.69 7.72
CA PHE A 84 -1.55 -35.68 6.27
C PHE A 84 -0.38 -34.92 5.64
N GLN A 85 0.05 -35.37 4.46
CA GLN A 85 1.00 -34.67 3.62
C GLN A 85 0.50 -34.60 2.17
N TYR A 86 0.54 -33.41 1.58
CA TYR A 86 0.22 -33.17 0.17
C TYR A 86 1.23 -32.17 -0.38
N LYS A 87 2.01 -32.58 -1.38
CA LYS A 87 3.20 -31.85 -1.84
C LYS A 87 4.11 -31.53 -0.64
N GLU A 88 4.44 -30.26 -0.43
CA GLU A 88 5.19 -29.76 0.75
C GLU A 88 4.33 -29.54 2.00
N PHE A 89 3.00 -29.44 1.86
CA PHE A 89 2.11 -29.11 2.97
C PHE A 89 1.91 -30.32 3.88
N LYS A 90 2.10 -30.11 5.18
CA LYS A 90 1.73 -31.04 6.24
C LYS A 90 0.70 -30.42 7.16
N TRP A 91 -0.30 -31.20 7.57
CA TRP A 91 -1.25 -30.79 8.61
C TRP A 91 -1.70 -31.99 9.43
N GLN A 92 -1.99 -31.76 10.70
CA GLN A 92 -2.45 -32.81 11.60
C GLN A 92 -3.93 -32.60 11.96
N LEU A 93 -4.71 -33.69 11.94
CA LEU A 93 -6.11 -33.70 12.34
C LEU A 93 -6.34 -34.72 13.46
N VAL A 94 -7.21 -34.37 14.41
CA VAL A 94 -7.67 -35.27 15.47
C VAL A 94 -9.12 -35.66 15.17
N LYS A 95 -9.37 -36.95 14.89
CA LYS A 95 -10.69 -37.46 14.47
C LYS A 95 -11.11 -38.69 15.28
N LYS A 96 -12.38 -38.78 15.64
CA LYS A 96 -12.97 -39.95 16.33
C LYS A 96 -13.36 -41.04 15.34
N ALA A 97 -13.31 -42.31 15.74
CA ALA A 97 -13.73 -43.45 14.90
C ALA A 97 -15.14 -43.27 14.31
N SER A 98 -16.08 -42.73 15.11
CA SER A 98 -17.43 -42.38 14.66
C SER A 98 -17.49 -41.45 13.43
N GLN A 99 -16.52 -40.55 13.28
CA GLN A 99 -16.47 -39.62 12.13
C GLN A 99 -16.02 -40.32 10.85
N PHE A 100 -15.12 -41.32 10.95
CA PHE A 100 -14.77 -42.18 9.82
C PHE A 100 -15.95 -43.05 9.38
N PHE A 101 -16.73 -43.58 10.33
CA PHE A 101 -17.92 -44.36 10.00
C PHE A 101 -18.99 -43.50 9.31
N TYR A 102 -19.30 -42.31 9.83
CA TYR A 102 -20.21 -41.37 9.16
C TYR A 102 -19.72 -41.02 7.74
N LEU A 103 -18.42 -40.79 7.53
CA LEU A 103 -17.86 -40.55 6.19
C LEU A 103 -18.02 -41.76 5.25
N HIS A 104 -17.76 -42.98 5.73
CA HIS A 104 -17.95 -44.20 4.95
C HIS A 104 -19.43 -44.39 4.54
N PHE A 105 -20.37 -44.08 5.44
CA PHE A 105 -21.80 -44.12 5.12
C PHE A 105 -22.23 -42.99 4.18
N ALA A 106 -21.68 -41.78 4.30
CA ALA A 106 -21.95 -40.66 3.39
C ALA A 106 -21.50 -40.97 1.95
N LEU A 107 -20.30 -41.50 1.77
CA LEU A 107 -19.80 -41.94 0.46
C LEU A 107 -20.65 -43.06 -0.15
N LYS A 108 -21.16 -43.99 0.67
CA LYS A 108 -22.12 -45.01 0.21
C LYS A 108 -23.50 -44.46 -0.16
N LYS A 109 -24.05 -43.54 0.64
CA LYS A 109 -25.30 -42.81 0.34
C LYS A 109 -25.17 -42.11 -1.01
N ARG A 110 -24.05 -41.41 -1.22
CA ARG A 110 -23.69 -40.74 -2.47
C ARG A 110 -23.63 -41.71 -3.66
N LYS A 111 -22.82 -42.77 -3.59
CA LYS A 111 -22.72 -43.78 -4.67
C LYS A 111 -24.08 -44.39 -5.03
N PHE A 112 -24.91 -44.68 -4.03
CA PHE A 112 -26.26 -45.22 -4.26
C PHE A 112 -27.18 -44.23 -4.98
N ILE A 113 -27.09 -42.93 -4.67
CA ILE A 113 -27.82 -41.86 -5.35
C ILE A 113 -27.31 -41.67 -6.79
N GLU A 114 -25.98 -41.66 -6.99
CA GLU A 114 -25.36 -41.59 -8.32
C GLU A 114 -25.80 -42.79 -9.20
N GLU A 115 -25.73 -44.01 -8.66
CA GLU A 115 -26.24 -45.23 -9.31
C GLU A 115 -27.76 -45.18 -9.60
N MET A 116 -28.56 -44.47 -8.79
CA MET A 116 -29.99 -44.28 -9.05
C MET A 116 -30.23 -43.24 -10.16
N HIS A 117 -29.48 -42.14 -10.18
CA HIS A 117 -29.57 -41.13 -11.23
C HIS A 117 -29.12 -41.67 -12.58
N GLU A 118 -28.01 -42.43 -12.66
CA GLU A 118 -27.61 -43.10 -13.90
C GLU A 118 -28.69 -44.05 -14.43
N LYS A 119 -29.36 -44.80 -13.54
CA LYS A 119 -30.46 -45.70 -13.92
C LYS A 119 -31.72 -44.90 -14.34
N GLN A 120 -32.00 -43.76 -13.72
CA GLN A 120 -33.08 -42.86 -14.17
C GLN A 120 -32.77 -42.24 -15.54
N GLU A 121 -31.53 -41.80 -15.79
CA GLU A 121 -31.11 -41.29 -17.10
C GLU A 121 -31.15 -42.38 -18.17
N GLN A 122 -30.65 -43.60 -17.89
CA GLN A 122 -30.75 -44.74 -18.81
C GLN A 122 -32.21 -45.09 -19.13
N VAL A 123 -33.12 -45.03 -18.14
CA VAL A 123 -34.56 -45.21 -18.37
C VAL A 123 -35.16 -44.04 -19.16
N LYS A 124 -34.69 -42.81 -18.98
CA LYS A 124 -35.16 -41.61 -19.68
C LYS A 124 -34.70 -41.58 -21.15
N ASP A 125 -33.42 -41.86 -21.41
CA ASP A 125 -32.87 -42.08 -22.74
C ASP A 125 -33.58 -43.28 -23.42
N TRP A 126 -33.88 -44.36 -22.69
CA TRP A 126 -34.65 -45.51 -23.22
C TRP A 126 -36.10 -45.15 -23.58
N LEU A 127 -36.81 -44.39 -22.74
CA LEU A 127 -38.17 -43.91 -23.01
C LEU A 127 -38.21 -42.92 -24.19
N GLN A 128 -37.20 -42.06 -24.33
CA GLN A 128 -37.08 -41.18 -25.51
C GLN A 128 -36.81 -41.98 -26.79
N ASN A 129 -35.91 -42.97 -26.74
CA ASN A 129 -35.64 -43.87 -27.89
C ASN A 129 -36.85 -44.76 -28.26
N LEU A 130 -37.85 -44.89 -27.39
CA LEU A 130 -39.13 -45.55 -27.66
C LEU A 130 -40.25 -44.60 -28.11
N GLY A 131 -40.00 -43.28 -28.19
CA GLY A 131 -40.96 -42.29 -28.68
C GLY A 131 -42.17 -42.03 -27.78
N LEU A 132 -42.11 -42.40 -26.49
CA LEU A 132 -43.21 -42.30 -25.52
C LEU A 132 -43.03 -41.14 -24.53
N GLY A 133 -42.30 -40.10 -24.94
CA GLY A 133 -41.84 -39.03 -24.06
C GLY A 133 -42.54 -37.68 -24.23
N ASP A 134 -43.84 -37.58 -23.97
CA ASP A 134 -44.43 -36.31 -23.53
C ASP A 134 -45.74 -36.45 -22.73
N HIS A 135 -45.99 -35.46 -21.86
CA HIS A 135 -47.20 -35.21 -21.06
C HIS A 135 -47.68 -36.27 -20.04
N ALA A 136 -47.22 -36.15 -18.79
CA ALA A 136 -48.04 -36.41 -17.59
C ALA A 136 -47.56 -35.53 -16.41
N PRO A 137 -48.43 -34.72 -15.76
CA PRO A 137 -48.07 -34.02 -14.53
C PRO A 137 -48.20 -34.98 -13.33
N VAL A 138 -47.07 -35.32 -12.71
CA VAL A 138 -47.06 -36.07 -11.45
C VAL A 138 -47.39 -35.11 -10.30
N MET A 139 -48.43 -35.42 -9.52
CA MET A 139 -48.67 -34.76 -8.24
C MET A 139 -47.66 -35.28 -7.22
N GLN A 140 -47.12 -34.38 -6.40
CA GLN A 140 -46.40 -34.73 -5.18
C GLN A 140 -47.31 -34.39 -4.00
N ASP A 141 -47.53 -35.36 -3.11
CA ASP A 141 -48.10 -35.11 -1.79
C ASP A 141 -47.01 -34.53 -0.86
N ASP A 142 -47.42 -33.70 0.10
CA ASP A 142 -46.52 -33.06 1.07
C ASP A 142 -45.99 -34.08 2.12
N GLU A 143 -44.65 -34.21 2.23
CA GLU A 143 -43.97 -34.68 3.45
C GLU A 143 -42.88 -33.70 3.88
N GLU A 144 -42.55 -33.67 5.18
CA GLU A 144 -41.80 -32.59 5.82
C GLU A 144 -40.29 -32.59 5.48
N PRO A 145 -39.63 -31.41 5.41
CA PRO A 145 -38.20 -31.31 5.07
C PRO A 145 -37.30 -31.61 6.27
N ASP A 146 -36.83 -32.85 6.36
CA ASP A 146 -35.67 -33.22 7.20
C ASP A 146 -34.34 -32.86 6.51
N ASP A 147 -33.23 -32.79 7.26
CA ASP A 147 -31.98 -32.14 6.85
C ASP A 147 -31.15 -32.91 5.77
N GLU A 148 -30.21 -32.22 5.10
CA GLU A 148 -29.34 -32.70 3.99
C GLU A 148 -29.97 -32.88 2.57
N SER A 149 -30.56 -31.83 1.99
CA SER A 149 -30.60 -31.71 0.52
C SER A 149 -29.23 -31.29 -0.03
N VAL A 150 -28.66 -32.10 -0.93
CA VAL A 150 -27.36 -31.81 -1.58
C VAL A 150 -27.62 -31.24 -2.98
N PRO A 151 -27.12 -30.03 -3.32
CA PRO A 151 -27.22 -29.50 -4.68
C PRO A 151 -26.30 -30.29 -5.62
N LEU A 152 -26.87 -31.20 -6.41
CA LEU A 152 -26.17 -31.79 -7.56
C LEU A 152 -25.97 -30.71 -8.64
N ARG A 153 -24.71 -30.47 -9.03
CA ARG A 153 -24.38 -29.75 -10.27
C ARG A 153 -24.31 -30.76 -11.40
N ASN A 154 -24.95 -30.46 -12.53
CA ASN A 154 -24.77 -31.21 -13.77
C ASN A 154 -23.44 -30.81 -14.41
N ASP A 155 -22.41 -31.66 -14.27
CA ASP A 155 -21.16 -31.56 -15.05
C ASP A 155 -21.26 -32.51 -16.27
N ASP A 156 -21.90 -32.05 -17.35
CA ASP A 156 -22.21 -32.83 -18.57
C ASP A 156 -20.98 -33.13 -19.46
N THR A 157 -19.87 -33.64 -18.89
CA THR A 157 -18.58 -33.82 -19.60
C THR A 157 -17.82 -35.12 -19.29
N ALA A 158 -18.50 -36.28 -19.19
CA ALA A 158 -17.83 -37.59 -19.09
C ALA A 158 -18.64 -38.82 -19.61
N ARG A 159 -19.24 -38.78 -20.82
CA ARG A 159 -19.86 -40.00 -21.39
C ARG A 159 -18.81 -40.97 -21.98
N ASN A 160 -18.65 -42.10 -21.28
CA ASN A 160 -17.93 -43.36 -21.61
C ASN A 160 -16.52 -43.57 -21.00
N SER A 161 -16.28 -44.84 -20.61
CA SER A 161 -15.07 -45.46 -20.03
C SER A 161 -14.45 -44.85 -18.77
N ASP A 162 -14.93 -45.26 -17.58
CA ASP A 162 -14.06 -45.75 -16.46
C ASP A 162 -14.87 -46.33 -15.27
N PHE A 163 -15.42 -47.54 -15.43
CA PHE A 163 -16.47 -48.07 -14.54
C PHE A 163 -15.99 -48.95 -13.36
N LEU A 164 -14.70 -48.93 -12.98
CA LEU A 164 -14.11 -50.00 -12.15
C LEU A 164 -13.45 -49.64 -10.80
N PHE A 165 -13.19 -48.36 -10.47
CA PHE A 165 -12.32 -48.04 -9.30
C PHE A 165 -12.80 -46.94 -8.33
N ARG A 166 -14.08 -46.53 -8.36
CA ARG A 166 -14.66 -45.44 -7.53
C ARG A 166 -15.30 -45.87 -6.18
N ASP A 167 -14.92 -47.00 -5.59
CA ASP A 167 -15.50 -47.49 -4.31
C ASP A 167 -14.43 -47.80 -3.25
N VAL A 168 -14.73 -47.53 -1.97
CA VAL A 168 -13.90 -47.91 -0.82
C VAL A 168 -14.48 -49.20 -0.23
N PRO A 169 -13.83 -50.36 -0.40
CA PRO A 169 -14.42 -51.64 0.01
C PRO A 169 -14.78 -51.68 1.50
N SER A 170 -15.96 -52.19 1.85
CA SER A 170 -16.36 -52.33 3.26
C SER A 170 -15.48 -53.32 4.05
N SER A 171 -14.73 -54.18 3.35
CA SER A 171 -13.64 -54.98 3.91
C SER A 171 -12.48 -54.13 4.46
N ALA A 172 -12.26 -52.91 3.98
CA ALA A 172 -11.28 -51.98 4.55
C ALA A 172 -11.78 -51.31 5.85
N ALA A 173 -13.09 -51.12 6.01
CA ALA A 173 -13.68 -50.55 7.23
C ALA A 173 -13.87 -51.59 8.35
N LEU A 174 -14.10 -52.86 8.00
CA LEU A 174 -14.32 -53.96 8.96
C LEU A 174 -13.23 -54.13 10.03
N PRO A 175 -11.92 -54.05 9.72
CA PRO A 175 -10.84 -54.07 10.73
C PRO A 175 -10.94 -52.94 11.76
N VAL A 176 -11.40 -51.75 11.36
CA VAL A 176 -11.57 -50.58 12.25
C VAL A 176 -12.75 -50.78 13.21
N ILE A 177 -13.77 -51.54 12.79
CA ILE A 177 -14.96 -51.87 13.62
C ILE A 177 -14.63 -52.93 14.68
N ARG A 178 -13.62 -53.79 14.44
CA ARG A 178 -13.22 -54.87 15.38
C ARG A 178 -11.71 -54.92 15.65
N PRO A 179 -11.11 -53.94 16.36
CA PRO A 179 -9.82 -54.13 17.01
C PRO A 179 -10.01 -55.21 18.09
N ALA A 180 -9.38 -56.37 17.90
CA ALA A 180 -9.61 -57.54 18.75
C ALA A 180 -9.19 -57.31 20.22
N LEU A 181 -9.85 -58.03 21.13
CA LEU A 181 -9.63 -57.95 22.58
C LEU A 181 -8.16 -58.24 22.93
N GLY A 182 -7.51 -57.33 23.67
CA GLY A 182 -6.11 -57.44 24.05
C GLY A 182 -5.69 -56.38 25.08
N SER A 183 -4.39 -56.32 25.39
CA SER A 183 -3.81 -55.32 26.30
C SER A 183 -3.85 -53.89 25.72
N GLN A 184 -3.75 -52.86 26.57
CA GLN A 184 -3.83 -51.44 26.16
C GLN A 184 -2.90 -51.10 24.99
N HIS A 185 -1.61 -51.43 25.08
CA HIS A 185 -0.64 -51.17 24.00
C HIS A 185 -1.03 -51.92 22.72
N SER A 186 -1.24 -53.24 22.80
CA SER A 186 -1.63 -54.04 21.62
C SER A 186 -2.92 -53.58 20.96
N MET A 187 -3.91 -53.06 21.70
CA MET A 187 -5.13 -52.51 21.10
C MET A 187 -4.87 -51.20 20.35
N SER A 188 -3.99 -50.33 20.87
CA SER A 188 -3.58 -49.09 20.20
C SER A 188 -2.90 -49.39 18.86
N ASP A 189 -1.95 -50.33 18.86
CA ASP A 189 -1.17 -50.66 17.66
C ASP A 189 -2.01 -51.41 16.61
N LEU A 190 -2.92 -52.29 17.02
CA LEU A 190 -3.89 -52.94 16.12
C LEU A 190 -4.87 -51.91 15.51
N ALA A 191 -5.40 -50.98 16.32
CA ALA A 191 -6.28 -49.92 15.82
C ALA A 191 -5.54 -48.97 14.86
N LYS A 192 -4.28 -48.63 15.17
CA LYS A 192 -3.38 -47.86 14.30
C LYS A 192 -3.16 -48.57 12.96
N GLY A 193 -2.82 -49.86 12.96
CA GLY A 193 -2.65 -50.65 11.74
C GLY A 193 -3.94 -50.74 10.90
N ALA A 194 -5.07 -51.04 11.54
CA ALA A 194 -6.37 -51.14 10.87
C ALA A 194 -6.81 -49.82 10.22
N MET A 195 -6.73 -48.71 10.95
CA MET A 195 -7.13 -47.40 10.44
C MET A 195 -6.12 -46.86 9.40
N GLN A 196 -4.84 -47.22 9.49
CA GLN A 196 -3.86 -46.90 8.43
C GLN A 196 -4.19 -47.65 7.13
N GLY A 197 -4.59 -48.92 7.22
CA GLY A 197 -5.09 -49.67 6.05
C GLY A 197 -6.32 -49.03 5.42
N TYR A 198 -7.28 -48.57 6.24
CA TYR A 198 -8.44 -47.82 5.76
C TYR A 198 -8.04 -46.52 5.06
N LEU A 199 -7.17 -45.70 5.68
CA LEU A 199 -6.67 -44.45 5.08
C LEU A 199 -5.94 -44.69 3.75
N ASN A 200 -5.15 -45.76 3.63
CA ASN A 200 -4.43 -46.09 2.39
C ASN A 200 -5.39 -46.40 1.23
N HIS A 201 -6.48 -47.14 1.47
CA HIS A 201 -7.52 -47.42 0.46
C HIS A 201 -8.43 -46.22 0.18
N PHE A 202 -8.60 -45.35 1.17
CA PHE A 202 -9.43 -44.15 1.07
C PHE A 202 -8.75 -43.02 0.28
N LEU A 203 -7.42 -42.87 0.40
CA LEU A 203 -6.63 -41.87 -0.32
C LEU A 203 -6.01 -42.38 -1.63
N SER A 204 -6.32 -43.61 -2.07
CA SER A 204 -5.79 -44.17 -3.32
C SER A 204 -6.60 -43.80 -4.59
N ASN A 205 -7.63 -42.94 -4.48
CA ASN A 205 -8.46 -42.51 -5.61
C ASN A 205 -8.68 -40.98 -5.57
N ILE A 206 -8.41 -40.31 -6.70
CA ILE A 206 -8.42 -38.84 -6.81
C ILE A 206 -9.83 -38.24 -6.81
N ASP A 207 -10.84 -38.94 -7.37
CA ASP A 207 -12.24 -38.52 -7.35
C ASP A 207 -12.81 -38.57 -5.92
N ILE A 208 -12.51 -39.66 -5.20
CA ILE A 208 -12.96 -39.85 -3.82
C ILE A 208 -12.31 -38.79 -2.92
N VAL A 209 -11.01 -38.54 -3.09
CA VAL A 209 -10.28 -37.49 -2.36
C VAL A 209 -10.84 -36.09 -2.63
N ASN A 210 -11.29 -35.81 -3.85
CA ASN A 210 -11.92 -34.53 -4.22
C ASN A 210 -13.43 -34.46 -3.96
N SER A 211 -14.05 -35.50 -3.40
CA SER A 211 -15.47 -35.46 -3.04
C SER A 211 -15.72 -34.44 -1.93
N GLN A 212 -16.89 -33.78 -1.96
CA GLN A 212 -17.24 -32.74 -0.99
C GLN A 212 -17.27 -33.30 0.45
N GLU A 213 -17.68 -34.57 0.61
CA GLU A 213 -17.68 -35.32 1.86
C GLU A 213 -16.25 -35.45 2.43
N VAL A 214 -15.28 -35.77 1.57
CA VAL A 214 -13.88 -35.99 1.93
C VAL A 214 -13.15 -34.68 2.19
N CYS A 215 -13.29 -33.66 1.33
CA CYS A 215 -12.69 -32.35 1.57
C CYS A 215 -13.18 -31.72 2.90
N ARG A 216 -14.48 -31.87 3.21
CA ARG A 216 -15.04 -31.50 4.52
C ARG A 216 -14.43 -32.31 5.67
N PHE A 217 -14.22 -33.61 5.52
CA PHE A 217 -13.60 -34.45 6.56
C PHE A 217 -12.12 -34.09 6.78
N LEU A 218 -11.36 -33.86 5.71
CA LEU A 218 -9.96 -33.44 5.74
C LEU A 218 -9.76 -31.98 6.23
N GLU A 219 -10.86 -31.26 6.46
CA GLU A 219 -10.88 -29.84 6.84
C GLU A 219 -10.11 -28.97 5.84
N VAL A 220 -10.33 -29.17 4.52
CA VAL A 220 -9.64 -28.45 3.41
C VAL A 220 -10.59 -27.71 2.46
N SER A 221 -10.09 -26.63 1.87
CA SER A 221 -10.62 -25.84 0.73
C SER A 221 -9.58 -25.63 -0.38
N LYS A 222 -9.98 -25.03 -1.51
CA LYS A 222 -9.05 -24.55 -2.57
C LYS A 222 -7.99 -23.57 -2.03
N LEU A 223 -8.22 -22.92 -0.88
CA LEU A 223 -7.24 -22.04 -0.23
C LEU A 223 -6.24 -22.76 0.71
N SER A 224 -6.45 -24.04 1.04
CA SER A 224 -5.59 -24.79 1.98
C SER A 224 -4.14 -24.81 1.54
N PHE A 225 -3.92 -25.07 0.24
CA PHE A 225 -2.64 -25.40 -0.37
C PHE A 225 -2.12 -24.32 -1.33
N SER A 226 -2.80 -23.16 -1.36
CA SER A 226 -2.30 -21.95 -1.98
C SER A 226 -1.01 -21.52 -1.26
N ARG A 227 0.16 -21.78 -1.89
CA ARG A 227 1.47 -21.27 -1.44
C ARG A 227 1.41 -19.77 -1.15
N GLU A 228 0.69 -19.04 -2.00
CA GLU A 228 0.39 -17.63 -1.88
C GLU A 228 -0.40 -17.21 -0.63
N TYR A 229 -1.03 -18.10 0.16
CA TYR A 229 -1.63 -17.75 1.48
C TYR A 229 -1.02 -18.51 2.66
N GLY A 230 -0.18 -19.51 2.39
CA GLY A 230 0.78 -20.05 3.35
C GLY A 230 0.28 -21.31 4.06
N PRO A 231 0.94 -21.72 5.15
CA PRO A 231 0.62 -22.98 5.82
C PRO A 231 -0.84 -23.02 6.22
N LYS A 232 -1.46 -24.16 5.95
CA LYS A 232 -2.83 -24.46 6.34
C LYS A 232 -2.92 -24.51 7.88
N LEU A 233 -3.72 -23.61 8.46
CA LEU A 233 -4.07 -23.69 9.89
C LEU A 233 -5.42 -24.42 10.03
N LYS A 234 -6.41 -23.78 10.66
CA LYS A 234 -7.73 -24.37 10.95
C LYS A 234 -8.77 -24.00 9.89
N GLU A 235 -9.56 -24.98 9.45
CA GLU A 235 -10.73 -24.75 8.58
C GLU A 235 -11.91 -25.61 9.04
N ASP A 236 -13.13 -25.08 8.98
CA ASP A 236 -14.38 -25.79 9.32
C ASP A 236 -15.59 -24.95 8.86
N TYR A 237 -16.79 -25.52 8.85
CA TYR A 237 -18.01 -24.72 8.78
C TYR A 237 -18.27 -24.00 10.10
N VAL A 238 -18.52 -22.70 10.01
CA VAL A 238 -19.06 -21.88 11.10
C VAL A 238 -20.36 -21.21 10.65
N MET A 239 -21.18 -20.79 11.61
CA MET A 239 -22.35 -19.96 11.30
C MET A 239 -21.99 -18.49 11.47
N VAL A 240 -22.36 -17.66 10.49
CA VAL A 240 -22.24 -16.19 10.48
C VAL A 240 -23.62 -15.53 10.42
N LYS A 241 -23.75 -14.31 10.96
CA LYS A 241 -25.00 -13.51 10.94
C LYS A 241 -24.86 -12.13 10.27
N HIS A 242 -23.63 -11.70 9.95
CA HIS A 242 -23.35 -10.36 9.42
C HIS A 242 -23.25 -10.28 7.89
N LEU A 243 -23.22 -11.43 7.19
CA LEU A 243 -23.19 -11.48 5.73
C LEU A 243 -24.61 -11.45 5.14
N PRO A 244 -24.83 -10.85 3.95
CA PRO A 244 -26.09 -10.99 3.22
C PRO A 244 -26.42 -12.46 2.99
N LYS A 245 -27.71 -12.85 3.04
CA LYS A 245 -28.11 -14.23 2.77
C LYS A 245 -27.69 -14.62 1.36
N ILE A 246 -26.97 -15.74 1.26
CA ILE A 246 -26.73 -16.42 -0.01
C ILE A 246 -28.10 -16.84 -0.55
N LEU A 247 -28.41 -16.43 -1.78
CA LEU A 247 -29.50 -17.04 -2.54
C LEU A 247 -28.97 -18.37 -3.11
N ASP A 248 -29.74 -19.43 -2.87
CA ASP A 248 -29.56 -20.72 -3.54
C ASP A 248 -30.71 -20.89 -4.53
N ASN A 249 -30.39 -21.20 -5.79
CA ASN A 249 -31.31 -21.16 -6.93
C ASN A 249 -32.37 -22.29 -6.93
N ALA A 250 -32.64 -22.90 -5.77
CA ALA A 250 -33.65 -23.96 -5.59
C ALA A 250 -35.02 -23.40 -5.14
N ASP A 251 -35.05 -22.26 -4.45
CA ASP A 251 -36.26 -21.70 -3.81
C ASP A 251 -37.22 -20.96 -4.79
N ASP A 252 -36.85 -20.81 -6.06
CA ASP A 252 -37.55 -19.99 -7.07
C ASP A 252 -38.87 -20.60 -7.60
N ARG A 253 -39.40 -21.64 -6.93
CA ARG A 253 -40.62 -22.37 -7.31
C ARG A 253 -41.74 -22.42 -6.27
N GLU A 254 -41.66 -21.70 -5.15
CA GLU A 254 -42.73 -21.76 -4.12
C GLU A 254 -43.23 -20.39 -3.57
N SER A 255 -43.42 -19.43 -4.47
CA SER A 255 -43.95 -18.11 -4.13
C SER A 255 -45.49 -18.04 -4.11
N CYS A 256 -46.16 -18.59 -3.07
CA CYS A 256 -47.53 -18.13 -2.69
C CYS A 256 -48.13 -18.55 -1.32
N SER A 257 -47.38 -19.10 -0.34
CA SER A 257 -48.00 -19.70 0.87
C SER A 257 -47.50 -19.22 2.25
N ARG A 258 -46.38 -18.47 2.35
CA ARG A 258 -45.69 -18.22 3.64
C ARG A 258 -45.81 -16.80 4.23
N GLN A 259 -46.86 -16.05 3.90
CA GLN A 259 -47.02 -14.65 4.32
C GLN A 259 -47.40 -14.43 5.81
N TRP A 260 -48.00 -15.41 6.50
CA TRP A 260 -48.64 -15.18 7.82
C TRP A 260 -47.85 -15.64 9.06
N PHE A 261 -46.78 -16.44 8.91
CA PHE A 261 -46.00 -17.00 10.03
C PHE A 261 -44.48 -16.80 9.87
N CYS A 262 -44.01 -15.55 9.78
CA CYS A 262 -42.58 -15.25 9.59
C CYS A 262 -42.00 -14.12 10.46
N CYS A 263 -42.44 -14.00 11.72
CA CYS A 263 -41.89 -13.01 12.67
C CYS A 263 -40.53 -13.39 13.28
N CYS A 264 -40.03 -14.63 13.07
CA CYS A 264 -38.84 -15.18 13.76
C CYS A 264 -37.87 -15.96 12.85
N ARG A 265 -37.59 -15.49 11.62
CA ARG A 265 -36.50 -16.07 10.81
C ARG A 265 -35.13 -15.64 11.35
N ASP A 266 -34.40 -16.53 12.02
CA ASP A 266 -33.02 -16.24 12.47
C ASP A 266 -32.09 -16.10 11.23
N ASN A 267 -31.10 -15.22 11.33
CA ASN A 267 -30.26 -14.81 10.20
C ASN A 267 -28.85 -15.43 10.22
N TRP A 268 -28.70 -16.58 10.89
CA TRP A 268 -27.47 -17.37 10.82
C TRP A 268 -27.44 -18.18 9.52
N GLN A 269 -26.35 -18.08 8.76
CA GLN A 269 -26.06 -18.93 7.60
C GLN A 269 -24.71 -19.63 7.76
N LYS A 270 -24.56 -20.78 7.11
CA LYS A 270 -23.40 -21.67 7.18
C LYS A 270 -22.36 -21.25 6.13
N VAL A 271 -21.12 -21.02 6.55
CA VAL A 271 -20.00 -20.64 5.66
C VAL A 271 -18.74 -21.40 6.04
N TRP A 272 -17.84 -21.63 5.08
CA TRP A 272 -16.55 -22.25 5.35
C TRP A 272 -15.55 -21.19 5.84
N ALA A 273 -15.04 -21.35 7.06
CA ALA A 273 -14.02 -20.47 7.62
C ALA A 273 -12.61 -21.01 7.33
N VAL A 274 -11.71 -20.15 6.87
CA VAL A 274 -10.32 -20.49 6.54
C VAL A 274 -9.37 -19.61 7.36
N LEU A 275 -8.58 -20.20 8.25
CA LEU A 275 -7.55 -19.53 9.02
C LEU A 275 -6.17 -19.69 8.38
N LYS A 276 -5.45 -18.58 8.24
CA LYS A 276 -4.05 -18.50 7.81
C LYS A 276 -3.26 -17.62 8.80
N PRO A 277 -1.91 -17.60 8.79
CA PRO A 277 -1.08 -16.94 9.83
C PRO A 277 -1.18 -15.41 9.96
N GLY A 278 -2.19 -14.78 9.36
CA GLY A 278 -2.43 -13.34 9.43
C GLY A 278 -3.86 -12.94 9.06
N PHE A 279 -4.77 -13.89 8.81
CA PHE A 279 -6.17 -13.60 8.50
C PHE A 279 -7.12 -14.79 8.71
N LEU A 280 -8.40 -14.46 8.86
CA LEU A 280 -9.54 -15.38 8.85
C LEU A 280 -10.48 -15.00 7.70
N ALA A 281 -10.61 -15.85 6.68
CA ALA A 281 -11.51 -15.66 5.55
C ALA A 281 -12.79 -16.53 5.68
N PHE A 282 -13.85 -16.14 4.98
CA PHE A 282 -15.12 -16.87 4.88
C PHE A 282 -15.49 -17.11 3.42
N LEU A 283 -15.69 -18.36 3.03
CA LEU A 283 -16.10 -18.81 1.69
C LEU A 283 -17.54 -19.33 1.71
N LYS A 284 -18.22 -19.36 0.56
CA LYS A 284 -19.52 -20.06 0.43
C LYS A 284 -19.36 -21.56 0.68
N ASP A 285 -18.38 -22.18 0.03
CA ASP A 285 -18.07 -23.61 0.13
C ASP A 285 -16.56 -23.86 -0.11
N PRO A 286 -15.95 -24.95 0.38
CA PRO A 286 -14.54 -25.29 0.14
C PRO A 286 -14.03 -25.17 -1.31
N PHE A 287 -14.89 -25.39 -2.31
CA PHE A 287 -14.50 -25.34 -3.73
C PHE A 287 -14.58 -23.95 -4.37
N GLU A 288 -15.12 -22.93 -3.67
CA GLU A 288 -15.23 -21.56 -4.18
C GLU A 288 -14.19 -20.65 -3.51
N PRO A 289 -13.07 -20.29 -4.17
CA PRO A 289 -11.94 -19.59 -3.53
C PRO A 289 -12.21 -18.09 -3.25
N LYS A 290 -13.33 -17.54 -3.75
CA LYS A 290 -13.67 -16.11 -3.62
C LYS A 290 -14.16 -15.82 -2.20
N PRO A 291 -13.49 -14.96 -1.41
CA PRO A 291 -13.93 -14.62 -0.07
C PRO A 291 -15.24 -13.81 -0.10
N LEU A 292 -16.24 -14.29 0.65
CA LEU A 292 -17.42 -13.50 1.03
C LEU A 292 -17.01 -12.38 1.99
N ASP A 293 -16.05 -12.67 2.88
CA ASP A 293 -15.51 -11.73 3.87
C ASP A 293 -14.13 -12.20 4.40
N ILE A 294 -13.37 -11.28 4.99
CA ILE A 294 -12.03 -11.52 5.56
C ILE A 294 -11.73 -10.60 6.74
N ILE A 295 -11.21 -11.13 7.84
CA ILE A 295 -10.57 -10.35 8.91
C ILE A 295 -9.06 -10.52 8.75
N VAL A 296 -8.35 -9.44 8.43
CA VAL A 296 -6.89 -9.38 8.49
C VAL A 296 -6.48 -9.01 9.92
N PHE A 297 -5.47 -9.68 10.47
CA PHE A 297 -5.03 -9.55 11.85
C PHE A 297 -3.96 -8.45 11.99
N ASP A 298 -4.36 -7.19 11.95
CA ASP A 298 -3.44 -6.05 11.93
C ASP A 298 -3.26 -5.36 13.29
N VAL A 299 -4.29 -5.26 14.14
CA VAL A 299 -4.21 -4.58 15.44
C VAL A 299 -5.16 -5.24 16.46
N LEU A 300 -4.68 -5.45 17.69
CA LEU A 300 -5.53 -5.89 18.81
C LEU A 300 -6.75 -4.97 19.01
N PRO A 301 -7.93 -5.48 19.39
CA PRO A 301 -9.08 -4.63 19.74
C PRO A 301 -8.76 -3.73 20.95
N ALA A 302 -9.57 -2.69 21.18
CA ALA A 302 -9.46 -1.91 22.41
C ALA A 302 -9.72 -2.79 23.65
N SER A 303 -9.09 -2.47 24.78
CA SER A 303 -9.35 -3.17 26.05
C SER A 303 -10.79 -2.90 26.52
N ASP A 304 -11.51 -3.93 26.97
CA ASP A 304 -12.91 -3.84 27.42
C ASP A 304 -13.07 -3.07 28.78
N GLY A 305 -12.08 -2.27 29.20
CA GLY A 305 -12.09 -1.40 30.40
C GLY A 305 -11.97 -2.11 31.76
N ASN A 306 -12.49 -3.34 31.87
CA ASN A 306 -12.70 -4.05 33.15
C ASN A 306 -11.45 -4.59 33.87
N GLY A 307 -10.23 -4.18 33.48
CA GLY A 307 -8.96 -4.55 34.14
C GLY A 307 -8.50 -6.01 33.99
N GLU A 308 -9.41 -6.97 33.81
CA GLU A 308 -9.08 -8.40 33.79
C GLU A 308 -8.86 -8.96 32.37
N GLY A 309 -7.63 -9.43 32.12
CA GLY A 309 -7.29 -10.31 31.00
C GLY A 309 -6.40 -9.69 29.91
N ARG A 310 -5.56 -10.53 29.29
CA ARG A 310 -4.84 -10.15 28.06
C ARG A 310 -5.85 -9.84 26.96
N VAL A 311 -5.60 -8.76 26.21
CA VAL A 311 -6.36 -8.44 25.00
C VAL A 311 -6.10 -9.53 23.96
N SER A 312 -7.16 -10.01 23.31
CA SER A 312 -7.11 -11.17 22.42
C SER A 312 -7.96 -10.93 21.17
N LEU A 313 -7.58 -11.57 20.05
CA LEU A 313 -8.32 -11.50 18.79
C LEU A 313 -9.61 -12.32 18.84
N ALA A 314 -9.63 -13.40 19.63
CA ALA A 314 -10.82 -14.21 19.86
C ALA A 314 -11.12 -14.34 21.36
N LYS A 315 -12.41 -14.31 21.71
CA LYS A 315 -12.96 -14.61 23.04
C LYS A 315 -14.22 -15.48 22.90
N GLU A 316 -14.47 -16.38 23.84
CA GLU A 316 -15.76 -17.06 23.96
C GLU A 316 -16.89 -16.07 24.30
N VAL A 317 -18.14 -16.40 23.98
CA VAL A 317 -19.32 -15.59 24.32
C VAL A 317 -20.41 -16.48 24.89
N SER A 318 -20.76 -16.27 26.15
CA SER A 318 -21.94 -16.84 26.79
C SER A 318 -23.23 -16.30 26.16
N ASP A 319 -24.19 -17.17 25.89
CA ASP A 319 -25.58 -16.82 25.57
C ASP A 319 -26.54 -17.45 26.61
N HIS A 320 -27.76 -16.94 26.69
CA HIS A 320 -28.79 -17.42 27.63
C HIS A 320 -29.28 -18.84 27.29
N ASN A 321 -29.01 -19.33 26.08
CA ASN A 321 -29.31 -20.68 25.66
C ASN A 321 -28.03 -21.54 25.67
N PRO A 322 -27.88 -22.51 26.60
CA PRO A 322 -26.67 -23.30 26.73
C PRO A 322 -26.39 -24.26 25.56
N LEU A 323 -27.34 -24.43 24.63
CA LEU A 323 -27.18 -25.21 23.39
C LEU A 323 -26.65 -24.35 22.22
N ARG A 324 -26.27 -23.09 22.46
CA ARG A 324 -25.76 -22.15 21.46
C ARG A 324 -24.36 -21.67 21.84
N HIS A 325 -23.33 -22.33 21.31
CA HIS A 325 -21.93 -22.01 21.57
C HIS A 325 -21.43 -20.93 20.61
N TYR A 326 -20.96 -19.81 21.16
CA TYR A 326 -20.51 -18.64 20.40
C TYR A 326 -19.08 -18.26 20.73
N PHE A 327 -18.41 -17.66 19.75
CA PHE A 327 -17.18 -16.90 19.96
C PHE A 327 -17.22 -15.57 19.21
N ARG A 328 -16.48 -14.58 19.70
CA ARG A 328 -16.32 -13.25 19.11
C ARG A 328 -14.91 -13.14 18.56
N VAL A 329 -14.78 -12.76 17.29
CA VAL A 329 -13.50 -12.41 16.66
C VAL A 329 -13.47 -10.90 16.46
N ALA A 330 -12.47 -10.25 17.04
CA ALA A 330 -12.30 -8.80 17.00
C ALA A 330 -10.87 -8.40 16.62
N CYS A 331 -10.74 -7.42 15.74
CA CYS A 331 -9.47 -6.88 15.26
C CYS A 331 -9.69 -5.44 14.79
N GLY A 332 -8.85 -4.51 15.25
CA GLY A 332 -9.11 -3.08 15.12
C GLY A 332 -10.48 -2.72 15.72
N THR A 333 -11.26 -1.89 15.01
CA THR A 333 -12.64 -1.58 15.37
C THR A 333 -13.67 -2.66 15.00
N ARG A 334 -13.24 -3.71 14.29
CA ARG A 334 -14.13 -4.77 13.81
C ARG A 334 -14.37 -5.81 14.88
N SER A 335 -15.63 -6.21 15.08
CA SER A 335 -16.03 -7.34 15.92
C SER A 335 -17.17 -8.12 15.26
N ILE A 336 -16.95 -9.41 14.99
CA ILE A 336 -17.98 -10.35 14.51
C ILE A 336 -18.29 -11.43 15.56
N ARG A 337 -19.52 -11.94 15.57
CA ARG A 337 -19.92 -13.08 16.40
C ARG A 337 -20.16 -14.30 15.51
N LEU A 338 -19.53 -15.42 15.86
CA LEU A 338 -19.57 -16.70 15.15
C LEU A 338 -20.19 -17.77 16.06
N ARG A 339 -20.87 -18.76 15.47
CA ARG A 339 -21.45 -19.90 16.21
C ARG A 339 -20.92 -21.23 15.68
N THR A 340 -20.64 -22.16 16.60
CA THR A 340 -20.17 -23.52 16.32
C THR A 340 -21.26 -24.56 16.65
N LYS A 341 -20.99 -25.84 16.33
CA LYS A 341 -21.86 -26.98 16.71
C LYS A 341 -21.77 -27.32 18.21
N ASN A 342 -20.63 -27.11 18.85
CA ASN A 342 -20.40 -27.43 20.26
C ASN A 342 -19.31 -26.55 20.89
N ASP A 343 -19.24 -26.60 22.22
CA ASP A 343 -18.34 -25.82 23.07
C ASP A 343 -16.85 -26.03 22.74
N ALA A 344 -16.44 -27.29 22.60
CA ALA A 344 -15.06 -27.66 22.29
C ALA A 344 -14.60 -27.03 20.97
N LYS A 345 -15.40 -27.09 19.90
CA LYS A 345 -15.07 -26.43 18.62
C LYS A 345 -15.01 -24.90 18.76
N ALA A 346 -15.77 -24.26 19.67
CA ALA A 346 -15.62 -22.82 19.93
C ALA A 346 -14.26 -22.52 20.59
N LYS A 347 -13.87 -23.32 21.59
CA LYS A 347 -12.56 -23.24 22.27
C LYS A 347 -11.40 -23.49 21.31
N ASP A 348 -11.48 -24.51 20.46
CA ASP A 348 -10.48 -24.76 19.41
C ASP A 348 -10.29 -23.54 18.48
N TRP A 349 -11.39 -22.89 18.07
CA TRP A 349 -11.35 -21.72 17.20
C TRP A 349 -10.77 -20.50 17.91
N VAL A 350 -11.13 -20.27 19.17
CA VAL A 350 -10.57 -19.19 20.01
C VAL A 350 -9.08 -19.40 20.23
N ALA A 351 -8.64 -20.63 20.52
CA ALA A 351 -7.22 -20.96 20.68
C ALA A 351 -6.45 -20.73 19.37
N ALA A 352 -6.91 -21.31 18.26
CA ALA A 352 -6.22 -21.23 16.97
C ALA A 352 -6.09 -19.80 16.43
N ILE A 353 -7.14 -18.97 16.54
CA ILE A 353 -7.12 -17.57 16.08
C ILE A 353 -6.15 -16.73 16.92
N ASN A 354 -6.12 -16.94 18.24
CA ASN A 354 -5.20 -16.22 19.12
C ASN A 354 -3.74 -16.67 18.91
N ASP A 355 -3.48 -17.96 18.70
CA ASP A 355 -2.14 -18.47 18.41
C ASP A 355 -1.61 -17.89 17.08
N ALA A 356 -2.44 -17.94 16.02
CA ALA A 356 -2.13 -17.46 14.68
C ALA A 356 -1.92 -15.94 14.55
N GLY A 357 -2.37 -15.14 15.52
CA GLY A 357 -2.25 -13.67 15.46
C GLY A 357 -1.43 -13.04 16.58
N LEU A 358 -1.07 -13.79 17.65
CA LEU A 358 -0.44 -13.25 18.86
C LEU A 358 0.84 -13.97 19.30
N ARG A 359 1.18 -15.14 18.76
CA ARG A 359 2.43 -15.85 19.14
C ARG A 359 3.66 -15.10 18.59
N PRO A 360 4.61 -14.65 19.42
CA PRO A 360 5.88 -14.12 18.91
C PRO A 360 6.74 -15.23 18.29
N PRO A 361 7.51 -14.98 17.21
CA PRO A 361 7.74 -13.70 16.52
C PRO A 361 6.73 -13.39 15.39
N GLU A 362 5.60 -14.08 15.35
CA GLU A 362 4.71 -14.17 14.18
C GLU A 362 3.48 -13.23 14.29
N GLY A 363 3.13 -12.83 15.52
CA GLY A 363 1.92 -12.09 15.84
C GLY A 363 1.94 -10.62 15.43
N TRP A 364 1.44 -10.34 14.23
CA TRP A 364 1.24 -9.01 13.64
C TRP A 364 0.52 -7.98 14.50
N CYS A 365 -0.34 -8.40 15.43
CA CYS A 365 -1.15 -7.48 16.23
C CYS A 365 -0.42 -6.84 17.42
N HIS A 366 0.89 -7.11 17.59
CA HIS A 366 1.75 -6.43 18.56
C HIS A 366 2.51 -5.26 17.89
N PRO A 367 2.66 -4.11 18.57
CA PRO A 367 3.49 -3.02 18.05
C PRO A 367 4.98 -3.39 18.05
N HIS A 368 5.66 -3.13 16.93
CA HIS A 368 7.09 -3.37 16.77
C HIS A 368 7.92 -2.13 17.11
N ARG A 369 9.19 -2.08 16.66
CA ARG A 369 10.05 -0.88 16.79
C ARG A 369 9.31 0.36 16.25
N PHE A 370 9.42 1.49 16.96
CA PHE A 370 8.66 2.74 16.73
C PHE A 370 7.13 2.63 16.86
N GLY A 371 6.59 1.49 17.33
CA GLY A 371 5.15 1.25 17.38
C GLY A 371 4.55 0.78 16.05
N SER A 372 5.38 0.40 15.06
CA SER A 372 4.88 0.02 13.73
C SER A 372 4.14 -1.32 13.72
N PHE A 373 3.13 -1.44 12.86
CA PHE A 373 2.53 -2.74 12.49
C PHE A 373 3.54 -3.71 11.85
N ALA A 374 4.61 -3.20 11.23
CA ALA A 374 5.62 -3.99 10.54
C ALA A 374 6.91 -4.14 11.37
N PRO A 375 7.45 -5.35 11.56
CA PRO A 375 8.76 -5.56 12.18
C PRO A 375 9.91 -5.12 11.24
N PRO A 376 11.12 -4.85 11.78
CA PRO A 376 12.32 -4.70 10.95
C PRO A 376 12.58 -5.96 10.10
N ARG A 377 12.74 -5.76 8.80
CA ARG A 377 13.13 -6.75 7.80
C ARG A 377 14.62 -6.64 7.48
N GLY A 378 15.19 -7.63 6.79
CA GLY A 378 16.61 -7.67 6.49
C GLY A 378 17.49 -8.06 7.69
N LEU A 379 16.91 -8.63 8.75
CA LEU A 379 17.68 -9.17 9.87
C LEU A 379 18.41 -10.48 9.50
N THR A 380 17.93 -11.17 8.47
CA THR A 380 18.53 -12.35 7.83
C THR A 380 18.76 -12.10 6.33
N GLU A 381 19.28 -13.10 5.60
CA GLU A 381 19.29 -13.12 4.13
C GLU A 381 17.86 -13.38 3.57
N ASP A 382 16.94 -12.45 3.81
CA ASP A 382 15.53 -12.52 3.41
C ASP A 382 15.20 -11.80 2.09
N SER A 383 16.23 -11.52 1.30
CA SER A 383 16.21 -10.69 0.08
C SER A 383 15.67 -9.26 0.23
N SER A 384 15.64 -8.69 1.44
CA SER A 384 15.36 -7.25 1.62
C SER A 384 16.42 -6.39 0.94
N GLN A 385 15.96 -5.55 0.00
CA GLN A 385 16.77 -4.58 -0.74
C GLN A 385 16.01 -3.27 -0.92
N ALA A 386 16.76 -2.18 -1.11
CA ALA A 386 16.22 -0.86 -1.45
C ALA A 386 17.06 -0.18 -2.55
N GLN A 387 16.42 0.73 -3.28
CA GLN A 387 17.04 1.63 -4.25
C GLN A 387 16.32 2.99 -4.19
N TRP A 388 17.05 4.10 -4.24
CA TRP A 388 16.48 5.46 -4.24
C TRP A 388 16.42 6.05 -5.65
N TYR A 389 15.52 7.01 -5.84
CA TYR A 389 15.36 7.81 -7.05
C TYR A 389 15.17 9.28 -6.66
N VAL A 390 15.81 10.18 -7.40
CA VAL A 390 15.64 11.63 -7.26
C VAL A 390 14.84 12.15 -8.46
N ASP A 391 13.84 12.99 -8.16
CA ASP A 391 12.83 13.55 -9.06
C ASP A 391 11.97 12.54 -9.83
N GLY A 392 10.95 13.05 -10.53
CA GLY A 392 9.99 12.24 -11.25
C GLY A 392 10.52 11.56 -12.52
N CYS A 393 11.61 12.06 -13.14
CA CYS A 393 12.20 11.43 -14.33
C CYS A 393 12.61 9.97 -14.06
N ALA A 394 13.56 9.77 -13.15
CA ALA A 394 14.07 8.45 -12.80
C ALA A 394 13.01 7.57 -12.12
N ALA A 395 12.19 8.14 -11.24
CA ALA A 395 11.15 7.40 -10.53
C ALA A 395 10.02 6.91 -11.46
N PHE A 396 9.55 7.74 -12.40
CA PHE A 396 8.47 7.35 -13.30
C PHE A 396 8.94 6.41 -14.41
N GLU A 397 10.19 6.49 -14.87
CA GLU A 397 10.78 5.48 -15.73
C GLU A 397 10.84 4.11 -15.04
N ALA A 398 11.37 4.05 -13.81
CA ALA A 398 11.44 2.80 -13.05
C ALA A 398 10.04 2.19 -12.75
N ILE A 399 9.05 3.03 -12.47
CA ILE A 399 7.65 2.60 -12.29
C ILE A 399 7.03 2.11 -13.61
N ALA A 400 7.31 2.76 -14.75
CA ALA A 400 6.82 2.34 -16.05
C ALA A 400 7.36 0.95 -16.44
N LEU A 401 8.67 0.74 -16.28
CA LEU A 401 9.32 -0.55 -16.54
C LEU A 401 8.74 -1.67 -15.66
N ALA A 402 8.55 -1.41 -14.36
CA ALA A 402 7.91 -2.37 -13.46
C ALA A 402 6.47 -2.70 -13.86
N ILE A 403 5.68 -1.72 -14.33
CA ILE A 403 4.33 -1.96 -14.87
C ILE A 403 4.41 -2.79 -16.15
N GLU A 404 5.33 -2.47 -17.07
CA GLU A 404 5.55 -3.21 -18.32
C GLU A 404 5.90 -4.70 -18.07
N GLU A 405 6.64 -5.00 -17.01
CA GLU A 405 6.99 -6.38 -16.61
C GLU A 405 5.89 -7.17 -15.89
N ALA A 406 4.86 -6.51 -15.33
CA ALA A 406 3.86 -7.11 -14.43
C ALA A 406 3.13 -8.35 -14.98
N LYS A 407 2.79 -9.32 -14.12
CA LYS A 407 2.28 -10.66 -14.54
C LYS A 407 1.00 -11.09 -13.81
N SER A 408 0.65 -10.47 -12.69
CA SER A 408 -0.49 -10.87 -11.84
C SER A 408 -1.28 -9.68 -11.30
N GLU A 409 -0.66 -8.79 -10.52
CA GLU A 409 -1.34 -7.73 -9.79
C GLU A 409 -0.53 -6.42 -9.77
N ILE A 410 -1.22 -5.29 -9.98
CA ILE A 410 -0.71 -3.94 -9.79
C ILE A 410 -1.60 -3.22 -8.78
N PHE A 411 -1.05 -2.77 -7.65
CA PHE A 411 -1.76 -1.93 -6.69
C PHE A 411 -1.25 -0.50 -6.76
N ILE A 412 -2.15 0.49 -6.79
CA ILE A 412 -1.80 1.92 -6.80
C ILE A 412 -2.58 2.65 -5.71
N CYS A 413 -1.89 3.42 -4.86
CA CYS A 413 -2.49 4.41 -3.98
C CYS A 413 -1.87 5.78 -4.24
N GLY A 414 -2.70 6.83 -4.16
CA GLY A 414 -2.25 8.20 -4.33
C GLY A 414 -3.27 9.21 -3.83
N TRP A 415 -2.76 10.39 -3.49
CA TRP A 415 -3.55 11.58 -3.20
C TRP A 415 -4.17 12.15 -4.48
N TRP A 416 -3.41 12.11 -5.59
CA TRP A 416 -3.87 12.53 -6.92
C TRP A 416 -3.26 11.61 -7.98
N LEU A 417 -4.05 11.24 -9.01
CA LEU A 417 -3.60 10.41 -10.12
C LEU A 417 -4.17 10.95 -11.43
N CYS A 418 -3.31 11.22 -12.41
CA CYS A 418 -3.68 11.62 -13.77
C CYS A 418 -3.42 10.46 -14.74
N PRO A 419 -4.46 9.75 -15.23
CA PRO A 419 -4.26 8.61 -16.15
C PRO A 419 -3.55 9.01 -17.46
N GLU A 420 -3.69 10.28 -17.87
CA GLU A 420 -3.04 10.83 -19.05
C GLU A 420 -1.58 11.28 -18.82
N LEU A 421 -0.96 10.96 -17.68
CA LEU A 421 0.46 11.25 -17.40
C LEU A 421 1.41 10.41 -18.27
N TYR A 422 2.37 11.06 -18.92
CA TYR A 422 3.49 10.38 -19.61
C TYR A 422 4.63 10.12 -18.62
N MET A 423 4.96 8.84 -18.47
CA MET A 423 5.95 8.31 -17.52
C MET A 423 7.39 8.37 -18.06
N ARG A 424 7.57 8.23 -19.39
CA ARG A 424 8.85 8.40 -20.11
C ARG A 424 8.72 9.50 -21.16
N ARG A 425 9.81 10.23 -21.45
CA ARG A 425 9.80 11.48 -22.22
C ARG A 425 11.08 11.67 -23.05
N PRO A 426 11.08 12.46 -24.16
CA PRO A 426 10.01 13.33 -24.68
C PRO A 426 8.71 12.61 -25.05
N PHE A 427 7.57 13.19 -24.69
CA PHE A 427 6.28 12.47 -24.73
C PHE A 427 5.85 12.05 -26.15
N HIS A 428 6.27 12.79 -27.18
CA HIS A 428 6.05 12.44 -28.59
C HIS A 428 6.70 11.11 -28.99
N SER A 429 7.89 10.81 -28.45
CA SER A 429 8.65 9.59 -28.75
C SER A 429 8.19 8.40 -27.92
N HIS A 430 7.65 8.65 -26.72
CA HIS A 430 7.23 7.63 -25.75
C HIS A 430 5.72 7.61 -25.56
N ALA A 431 4.96 7.73 -26.65
CA ALA A 431 3.50 7.80 -26.63
C ALA A 431 2.83 6.59 -25.95
N SER A 432 3.44 5.41 -26.02
CA SER A 432 3.01 4.18 -25.34
C SER A 432 3.23 4.19 -23.82
N ALA A 433 4.17 5.00 -23.31
CA ALA A 433 4.51 5.11 -21.89
C ALA A 433 3.59 6.08 -21.12
N ARG A 434 2.36 6.28 -21.60
CA ARG A 434 1.31 7.01 -20.87
C ARG A 434 0.58 6.06 -19.92
N LEU A 435 0.31 6.50 -18.69
CA LEU A 435 -0.13 5.63 -17.62
C LEU A 435 -1.42 4.84 -17.95
N ASP A 436 -2.39 5.46 -18.61
CA ASP A 436 -3.61 4.78 -19.07
C ASP A 436 -3.32 3.66 -20.10
N PHE A 437 -2.46 3.90 -21.08
CA PHE A 437 -2.06 2.89 -22.08
C PHE A 437 -1.20 1.77 -21.49
N LEU A 438 -0.32 2.07 -20.54
CA LEU A 438 0.46 1.05 -19.82
C LEU A 438 -0.48 0.10 -19.05
N LEU A 439 -1.40 0.66 -18.25
CA LEU A 439 -2.38 -0.13 -17.51
C LEU A 439 -3.34 -0.88 -18.45
N GLU A 440 -3.74 -0.29 -19.58
CA GLU A 440 -4.53 -0.97 -20.61
C GLU A 440 -3.83 -2.20 -21.18
N SER A 441 -2.55 -2.06 -21.55
CA SER A 441 -1.73 -3.14 -22.11
C SER A 441 -1.62 -4.32 -21.15
N LYS A 442 -1.36 -4.05 -19.87
CA LYS A 442 -1.26 -5.10 -18.84
C LYS A 442 -2.62 -5.70 -18.47
N ALA A 443 -3.67 -4.89 -18.38
CA ALA A 443 -5.02 -5.37 -18.11
C ALA A 443 -5.54 -6.33 -19.20
N LYS A 444 -5.21 -6.07 -20.47
CA LYS A 444 -5.47 -6.98 -21.62
C LYS A 444 -4.64 -8.27 -21.58
N GLN A 445 -3.49 -8.27 -20.90
CA GLN A 445 -2.68 -9.47 -20.62
C GLN A 445 -3.19 -10.26 -19.39
N GLY A 446 -4.31 -9.84 -18.77
CA GLY A 446 -4.94 -10.51 -17.63
C GLY A 446 -4.57 -9.94 -16.25
N VAL A 447 -3.59 -9.03 -16.19
CA VAL A 447 -3.12 -8.41 -14.94
C VAL A 447 -4.25 -7.65 -14.26
N GLN A 448 -4.46 -7.91 -12.97
CA GLN A 448 -5.46 -7.20 -12.16
C GLN A 448 -4.89 -5.88 -11.66
N VAL A 449 -5.64 -4.78 -11.78
CA VAL A 449 -5.17 -3.46 -11.35
C VAL A 449 -6.14 -2.89 -10.31
N TYR A 450 -5.63 -2.60 -9.11
CA TYR A 450 -6.42 -2.13 -7.98
C TYR A 450 -5.96 -0.74 -7.56
N ILE A 451 -6.83 0.26 -7.69
CA ILE A 451 -6.47 1.67 -7.51
C ILE A 451 -7.33 2.28 -6.39
N LEU A 452 -6.68 2.75 -5.32
CA LEU A 452 -7.31 3.40 -4.18
C LEU A 452 -6.90 4.87 -4.12
N LEU A 453 -7.79 5.76 -4.57
CA LEU A 453 -7.55 7.20 -4.56
C LEU A 453 -8.11 7.86 -3.30
N TYR A 454 -7.49 8.97 -2.88
CA TYR A 454 -8.18 9.95 -2.07
C TYR A 454 -9.44 10.44 -2.80
N LYS A 455 -10.53 10.65 -2.06
CA LYS A 455 -11.71 11.40 -2.52
C LYS A 455 -11.64 12.80 -1.93
N GLU A 456 -11.56 13.80 -2.79
CA GLU A 456 -11.53 15.21 -2.42
C GLU A 456 -12.90 15.79 -2.00
N VAL A 457 -12.84 16.79 -1.13
CA VAL A 457 -13.91 17.77 -0.96
C VAL A 457 -13.82 18.75 -2.15
N SER A 458 -14.61 18.52 -3.20
CA SER A 458 -14.46 19.16 -4.52
C SER A 458 -14.73 20.68 -4.57
N ILE A 459 -15.07 21.33 -3.46
CA ILE A 459 -15.13 22.80 -3.33
C ILE A 459 -13.82 23.41 -2.82
N ALA A 460 -12.92 22.58 -2.29
CA ALA A 460 -11.66 22.99 -1.66
C ALA A 460 -10.40 22.48 -2.40
N LEU A 461 -10.52 21.46 -3.27
CA LEU A 461 -9.42 20.88 -4.04
C LEU A 461 -9.86 20.52 -5.46
N LYS A 462 -9.04 20.87 -6.46
CA LYS A 462 -9.35 20.70 -7.90
C LYS A 462 -8.86 19.39 -8.52
N ILE A 463 -8.28 18.47 -7.73
CA ILE A 463 -7.65 17.23 -8.20
C ILE A 463 -8.57 16.28 -8.98
N ASN A 464 -9.90 16.42 -8.81
CA ASN A 464 -10.94 15.75 -9.57
C ASN A 464 -10.74 14.22 -9.71
N SER A 465 -10.64 13.49 -8.59
CA SER A 465 -10.51 12.02 -8.66
C SER A 465 -11.76 11.35 -9.25
N VAL A 466 -12.87 12.08 -9.45
CA VAL A 466 -14.02 11.64 -10.25
C VAL A 466 -13.61 11.39 -11.70
N HIS A 467 -12.87 12.32 -12.32
CA HIS A 467 -12.33 12.17 -13.69
C HIS A 467 -11.43 10.94 -13.76
N SER A 468 -10.43 10.85 -12.87
CA SER A 468 -9.48 9.73 -12.84
C SER A 468 -10.21 8.39 -12.71
N LYS A 469 -11.20 8.26 -11.81
CA LYS A 469 -12.01 7.03 -11.69
C LYS A 469 -12.81 6.75 -12.97
N LYS A 470 -13.46 7.75 -13.57
CA LYS A 470 -14.26 7.55 -14.80
C LYS A 470 -13.39 7.09 -15.96
N LYS A 471 -12.24 7.73 -16.15
CA LYS A 471 -11.24 7.42 -17.18
C LYS A 471 -10.68 6.01 -16.98
N LEU A 472 -10.17 5.69 -15.79
CA LEU A 472 -9.57 4.37 -15.48
C LEU A 472 -10.55 3.20 -15.61
N LEU A 473 -11.79 3.34 -15.13
CA LEU A 473 -12.82 2.31 -15.31
C LEU A 473 -13.28 2.14 -16.77
N GLY A 474 -13.03 3.13 -17.64
CA GLY A 474 -13.34 3.06 -19.06
C GLY A 474 -12.29 2.31 -19.90
N ILE A 475 -11.19 1.86 -19.29
CA ILE A 475 -10.07 1.20 -19.99
C ILE A 475 -10.29 -0.32 -20.12
N HIS A 476 -10.48 -1.03 -19.00
CA HIS A 476 -10.60 -2.49 -18.98
C HIS A 476 -11.25 -3.00 -17.69
N GLU A 477 -11.98 -4.12 -17.74
CA GLU A 477 -12.70 -4.68 -16.58
C GLU A 477 -11.77 -5.15 -15.42
N ASN A 478 -10.52 -5.48 -15.75
CA ASN A 478 -9.49 -5.84 -14.76
C ASN A 478 -8.99 -4.63 -13.95
N ILE A 479 -9.34 -3.39 -14.34
CA ILE A 479 -8.95 -2.15 -13.65
C ILE A 479 -10.09 -1.71 -12.72
N ARG A 480 -9.83 -1.70 -11.41
CA ARG A 480 -10.85 -1.51 -10.37
C ARG A 480 -10.48 -0.33 -9.47
N VAL A 481 -11.36 0.69 -9.41
CA VAL A 481 -11.04 1.96 -8.74
C VAL A 481 -11.98 2.29 -7.58
N LEU A 482 -11.42 2.42 -6.38
CA LEU A 482 -12.06 2.97 -5.20
C LEU A 482 -11.61 4.41 -4.94
N ARG A 483 -12.47 5.20 -4.28
CA ARG A 483 -12.15 6.56 -3.80
C ARG A 483 -12.70 6.74 -2.38
N TYR A 484 -11.89 7.13 -1.42
CA TYR A 484 -12.27 7.21 0.01
C TYR A 484 -11.56 8.41 0.68
N PRO A 485 -12.08 9.05 1.74
CA PRO A 485 -13.32 8.80 2.48
C PRO A 485 -14.57 9.38 1.80
N ASP A 486 -15.76 8.87 2.12
CA ASP A 486 -17.00 9.59 1.82
C ASP A 486 -17.35 10.53 2.97
N HIS A 487 -17.05 11.83 2.81
CA HIS A 487 -17.12 12.83 3.88
C HIS A 487 -18.46 12.86 4.63
N PHE A 488 -19.60 12.85 3.92
CA PHE A 488 -20.94 12.90 4.51
C PHE A 488 -21.28 11.71 5.42
N SER A 489 -20.75 10.51 5.14
CA SER A 489 -21.01 9.30 5.94
C SER A 489 -19.91 8.99 6.97
N SER A 490 -18.72 9.57 6.80
CA SER A 490 -17.57 9.38 7.70
C SER A 490 -17.35 10.52 8.69
N GLY A 491 -17.87 11.72 8.41
CA GLY A 491 -17.58 12.94 9.17
C GLY A 491 -16.18 13.52 8.91
N VAL A 492 -15.38 12.91 8.03
CA VAL A 492 -13.99 13.34 7.75
C VAL A 492 -13.97 14.34 6.59
N TYR A 493 -13.77 15.62 6.92
CA TYR A 493 -13.74 16.72 5.93
C TYR A 493 -12.35 17.38 5.75
N LEU A 494 -11.43 17.25 6.72
CA LEU A 494 -10.14 17.96 6.71
C LEU A 494 -8.95 17.08 6.31
N TRP A 495 -9.05 15.77 6.56
CA TRP A 495 -7.96 14.82 6.40
C TRP A 495 -8.01 14.12 5.05
N SER A 496 -6.84 13.77 4.51
CA SER A 496 -6.69 13.07 3.24
C SER A 496 -5.92 11.75 3.35
N HIS A 497 -5.99 10.97 2.28
CA HIS A 497 -5.06 9.87 2.04
C HIS A 497 -3.90 10.43 1.24
N HIS A 498 -2.73 10.48 1.87
CA HIS A 498 -1.58 11.19 1.35
C HIS A 498 -0.41 10.25 1.03
N GLU A 499 -0.51 8.96 1.37
CA GLU A 499 0.43 7.94 0.91
C GLU A 499 0.42 7.78 -0.62
N LYS A 500 1.61 7.73 -1.22
CA LYS A 500 1.82 7.41 -2.64
C LYS A 500 2.52 6.06 -2.73
N ILE A 501 1.89 5.12 -3.41
CA ILE A 501 2.30 3.70 -3.45
C ILE A 501 2.05 3.14 -4.85
N VAL A 502 3.04 2.47 -5.44
CA VAL A 502 2.83 1.51 -6.54
C VAL A 502 3.43 0.17 -6.11
N ILE A 503 2.71 -0.94 -6.27
CA ILE A 503 3.20 -2.30 -6.04
C ILE A 503 2.98 -3.11 -7.31
N VAL A 504 3.96 -3.92 -7.70
CA VAL A 504 3.86 -4.89 -8.79
C VAL A 504 4.18 -6.30 -8.29
N ASP A 505 3.24 -7.23 -8.52
CA ASP A 505 3.34 -8.68 -8.25
C ASP A 505 3.82 -9.07 -6.84
N HIS A 506 3.69 -8.16 -5.85
CA HIS A 506 4.26 -8.30 -4.49
C HIS A 506 5.78 -8.55 -4.45
N GLN A 507 6.47 -8.19 -5.54
CA GLN A 507 7.90 -8.35 -5.74
C GLN A 507 8.66 -7.04 -5.56
N VAL A 508 8.11 -5.95 -6.10
CA VAL A 508 8.63 -4.58 -5.96
C VAL A 508 7.51 -3.62 -5.53
N CYS A 509 7.81 -2.68 -4.64
CA CYS A 509 6.97 -1.52 -4.42
C CYS A 509 7.76 -0.22 -4.43
N PHE A 510 7.11 0.85 -4.86
CA PHE A 510 7.61 2.22 -4.90
C PHE A 510 6.85 3.06 -3.87
N ILE A 511 7.56 3.75 -2.98
CA ILE A 511 7.01 4.72 -2.01
C ILE A 511 7.90 5.97 -1.89
N GLY A 512 7.29 7.13 -1.63
CA GLY A 512 7.98 8.42 -1.53
C GLY A 512 7.01 9.61 -1.58
N GLY A 513 7.50 10.78 -2.00
CA GLY A 513 6.67 12.00 -2.13
C GLY A 513 5.94 12.14 -3.47
N LEU A 514 6.39 11.49 -4.54
CA LEU A 514 5.77 11.61 -5.88
C LEU A 514 4.40 10.89 -5.97
N ASP A 515 3.35 11.65 -6.32
CA ASP A 515 2.08 11.14 -6.85
C ASP A 515 2.18 10.90 -8.37
N LEU A 516 1.42 9.94 -8.91
CA LEU A 516 1.31 9.71 -10.36
C LEU A 516 0.38 10.73 -11.04
N CYS A 517 0.70 12.01 -10.92
CA CYS A 517 -0.10 13.12 -11.44
C CYS A 517 0.74 14.25 -12.06
N PHE A 518 0.06 15.24 -12.63
CA PHE A 518 0.69 16.31 -13.38
C PHE A 518 1.65 17.17 -12.54
N GLY A 519 2.71 17.65 -13.20
CA GLY A 519 3.74 18.53 -12.65
C GLY A 519 4.81 17.85 -11.79
N ARG A 520 4.71 16.54 -11.54
CA ARG A 520 5.66 15.76 -10.71
C ARG A 520 6.88 15.25 -11.48
N TYR A 521 6.79 15.16 -12.81
CA TYR A 521 7.96 14.82 -13.62
C TYR A 521 8.92 16.01 -13.62
N ASP A 522 10.15 15.78 -13.17
CA ASP A 522 11.25 16.71 -13.34
C ASP A 522 12.57 15.96 -13.43
N SER A 523 13.62 16.68 -13.81
CA SER A 523 15.00 16.24 -13.82
C SER A 523 15.86 17.25 -13.07
N GLY A 524 17.01 16.87 -12.50
CA GLY A 524 17.89 17.77 -11.73
C GLY A 524 18.41 19.04 -12.46
N GLU A 525 18.12 19.21 -13.76
CA GLU A 525 18.24 20.50 -14.46
C GLU A 525 17.17 21.54 -14.03
N HIS A 526 16.03 21.10 -13.49
CA HIS A 526 14.89 21.87 -13.00
C HIS A 526 14.42 22.99 -13.96
N ARG A 527 14.23 22.65 -15.24
CA ARG A 527 13.93 23.64 -16.29
C ARG A 527 12.64 24.41 -16.02
N VAL A 528 12.72 25.73 -16.15
CA VAL A 528 11.59 26.67 -15.94
C VAL A 528 10.74 26.92 -17.19
N GLY A 529 11.17 26.46 -18.38
CA GLY A 529 10.50 26.69 -19.67
C GLY A 529 10.56 25.46 -20.60
N ASP A 530 9.59 25.38 -21.51
CA ASP A 530 9.37 24.25 -22.44
C ASP A 530 8.45 24.70 -23.60
N HIS A 531 8.94 25.61 -24.45
CA HIS A 531 8.22 26.08 -25.63
C HIS A 531 9.11 25.97 -26.90
N PRO A 532 8.65 25.27 -27.97
CA PRO A 532 7.41 24.49 -28.05
C PRO A 532 7.42 23.30 -27.07
N SER A 533 6.24 22.80 -26.72
CA SER A 533 6.07 21.71 -25.74
C SER A 533 6.77 20.42 -26.17
N GLN A 534 7.84 20.03 -25.47
CA GLN A 534 8.59 18.79 -25.72
C GLN A 534 8.59 17.86 -24.50
N ILE A 535 8.65 18.44 -23.29
CA ILE A 535 8.79 17.67 -22.04
C ILE A 535 7.49 17.67 -21.23
N TRP A 536 6.83 18.80 -20.98
CA TRP A 536 5.64 18.88 -20.12
C TRP A 536 4.38 19.16 -20.94
N PRO A 537 3.61 18.14 -21.38
CA PRO A 537 2.43 18.36 -22.23
C PRO A 537 1.24 18.95 -21.47
N GLY A 538 0.63 20.01 -22.03
CA GLY A 538 -0.67 20.52 -21.57
C GLY A 538 -0.71 20.91 -20.09
N LYS A 539 -1.60 20.27 -19.33
CA LYS A 539 -1.77 20.49 -17.88
C LYS A 539 -0.56 20.08 -17.04
N ASP A 540 0.40 19.38 -17.63
CA ASP A 540 1.66 19.01 -17.00
C ASP A 540 2.69 20.16 -16.96
N TYR A 541 2.51 21.19 -17.80
CA TYR A 541 3.25 22.46 -17.65
C TYR A 541 2.65 23.25 -16.47
N TYR A 542 3.05 22.85 -15.27
CA TYR A 542 2.35 23.13 -14.03
C TYR A 542 3.04 24.24 -13.21
N ASN A 543 2.25 25.19 -12.70
CA ASN A 543 2.65 26.13 -11.66
C ASN A 543 1.43 26.47 -10.78
N PRO A 544 1.22 25.77 -9.64
CA PRO A 544 0.00 25.89 -8.84
C PRO A 544 -0.14 27.26 -8.16
N ARG A 545 0.95 28.03 -8.05
CA ARG A 545 0.88 29.42 -7.56
C ARG A 545 0.12 30.34 -8.52
N GLU A 546 0.26 30.09 -9.82
CA GLU A 546 -0.38 30.88 -10.88
C GLU A 546 -1.78 30.33 -11.20
N SER A 547 -1.85 29.04 -11.57
CA SER A 547 -3.13 28.34 -11.78
C SER A 547 -3.02 26.83 -11.57
N GLU A 548 -3.99 26.28 -10.86
CA GLU A 548 -4.29 24.84 -10.86
C GLU A 548 -5.23 24.49 -12.03
N PRO A 549 -5.16 23.28 -12.62
CA PRO A 549 -6.06 22.84 -13.69
C PRO A 549 -7.56 23.04 -13.39
N ASN A 550 -8.21 23.93 -14.13
CA ASN A 550 -9.62 24.29 -13.91
C ASN A 550 -10.61 23.54 -14.83
N SER A 551 -10.13 22.88 -15.90
CA SER A 551 -10.91 21.92 -16.71
C SER A 551 -10.10 20.65 -16.99
N TRP A 552 -10.85 19.56 -17.18
CA TRP A 552 -10.38 18.18 -17.35
C TRP A 552 -10.86 17.56 -18.68
N GLU A 553 -11.48 18.37 -19.55
CA GLU A 553 -12.01 17.94 -20.86
C GLU A 553 -10.89 17.72 -21.89
N ASP A 554 -9.85 18.53 -21.82
CA ASP A 554 -8.62 18.42 -22.60
C ASP A 554 -7.41 18.60 -21.68
N THR A 555 -6.66 17.52 -21.48
CA THR A 555 -5.44 17.48 -20.66
C THR A 555 -4.18 17.88 -21.43
N MET A 556 -4.23 17.89 -22.77
CA MET A 556 -3.13 18.29 -23.65
C MET A 556 -3.11 19.81 -23.89
N LYS A 557 -4.22 20.50 -23.62
CA LYS A 557 -4.28 21.97 -23.59
C LYS A 557 -3.64 22.54 -22.32
N ASP A 558 -2.70 23.45 -22.52
CA ASP A 558 -2.02 24.19 -21.44
C ASP A 558 -3.01 24.88 -20.47
N GLU A 559 -2.60 25.03 -19.21
CA GLU A 559 -3.26 25.93 -18.24
C GLU A 559 -2.60 27.32 -18.22
N LEU A 560 -1.35 27.42 -18.66
CA LEU A 560 -0.51 28.62 -18.56
C LEU A 560 0.13 28.95 -19.91
N ASP A 561 0.22 30.24 -20.24
CA ASP A 561 0.96 30.72 -21.40
C ASP A 561 2.48 30.55 -21.18
N ARG A 562 3.07 29.55 -21.86
CA ARG A 562 4.48 29.19 -21.76
C ARG A 562 5.44 30.32 -22.12
N LEU A 563 5.04 31.27 -22.97
CA LEU A 563 5.86 32.42 -23.36
C LEU A 563 5.88 33.52 -22.29
N LYS A 564 5.00 33.43 -21.28
CA LYS A 564 4.82 34.43 -20.23
C LYS A 564 5.12 33.91 -18.82
N TYR A 565 4.74 32.65 -18.51
CA TYR A 565 4.85 32.07 -17.18
C TYR A 565 5.87 30.93 -17.16
N PRO A 566 6.84 30.92 -16.23
CA PRO A 566 7.63 29.73 -15.96
C PRO A 566 6.77 28.65 -15.30
N ARG A 567 7.05 27.38 -15.59
CA ARG A 567 6.60 26.28 -14.74
C ARG A 567 7.24 26.39 -13.35
N MET A 568 6.69 25.68 -12.37
CA MET A 568 7.36 25.49 -11.08
C MET A 568 8.07 24.13 -11.10
N PRO A 569 9.41 24.08 -11.09
CA PRO A 569 10.13 22.83 -10.96
C PRO A 569 9.79 22.08 -9.67
N TRP A 570 9.94 20.76 -9.70
CA TRP A 570 9.44 19.85 -8.67
C TRP A 570 10.52 18.87 -8.24
N HIS A 571 11.11 19.12 -7.08
CA HIS A 571 12.13 18.25 -6.50
C HIS A 571 11.52 17.29 -5.48
N ASP A 572 11.82 16.01 -5.61
CA ASP A 572 11.22 14.98 -4.77
C ASP A 572 12.12 13.74 -4.68
N VAL A 573 11.86 12.87 -3.71
CA VAL A 573 12.61 11.61 -3.55
C VAL A 573 11.65 10.43 -3.39
N HIS A 574 11.97 9.35 -4.08
CA HIS A 574 11.24 8.10 -4.06
C HIS A 574 12.18 6.92 -3.78
N CYS A 575 11.65 5.78 -3.39
CA CYS A 575 12.42 4.55 -3.28
C CYS A 575 11.64 3.33 -3.76
N ALA A 576 12.35 2.37 -4.35
CA ALA A 576 11.88 1.02 -4.60
C ALA A 576 12.37 0.09 -3.49
N LEU A 577 11.52 -0.86 -3.10
CA LEU A 577 11.79 -1.88 -2.10
C LEU A 577 11.48 -3.27 -2.68
N TRP A 578 12.32 -4.25 -2.38
CA TRP A 578 12.11 -5.67 -2.75
C TRP A 578 12.14 -6.58 -1.52
N GLY A 579 11.56 -7.77 -1.65
CA GLY A 579 11.49 -8.75 -0.57
C GLY A 579 10.40 -8.40 0.48
N PRO A 580 10.56 -8.82 1.75
CA PRO A 580 9.56 -8.60 2.80
C PRO A 580 9.06 -7.15 2.97
N PRO A 581 9.88 -6.08 2.85
CA PRO A 581 9.39 -4.69 2.96
C PRO A 581 8.31 -4.32 1.93
N CYS A 582 8.45 -4.77 0.68
CA CYS A 582 7.42 -4.58 -0.36
C CYS A 582 6.06 -5.15 0.05
N ARG A 583 6.13 -6.27 0.76
CA ARG A 583 4.98 -7.07 1.16
C ARG A 583 4.30 -6.49 2.41
N ASP A 584 5.07 -5.84 3.28
CA ASP A 584 4.53 -5.03 4.38
C ASP A 584 3.73 -3.82 3.84
N VAL A 585 4.22 -3.15 2.80
CA VAL A 585 3.50 -2.07 2.09
C VAL A 585 2.22 -2.61 1.43
N ALA A 586 2.31 -3.74 0.72
CA ALA A 586 1.15 -4.36 0.08
C ALA A 586 0.11 -4.89 1.09
N ARG A 587 0.52 -5.33 2.28
CA ARG A 587 -0.40 -5.64 3.38
C ARG A 587 -1.17 -4.39 3.85
N HIS A 588 -0.51 -3.25 4.00
CA HIS A 588 -1.18 -1.98 4.31
C HIS A 588 -2.20 -1.59 3.21
N PHE A 589 -1.88 -1.79 1.93
CA PHE A 589 -2.83 -1.60 0.83
C PHE A 589 -4.04 -2.53 0.96
N VAL A 590 -3.84 -3.83 1.19
CA VAL A 590 -4.92 -4.81 1.38
C VAL A 590 -5.81 -4.46 2.57
N GLN A 591 -5.24 -3.99 3.68
CA GLN A 591 -6.00 -3.49 4.84
C GLN A 591 -6.91 -2.32 4.43
N ARG A 592 -6.36 -1.27 3.82
CA ARG A 592 -7.10 -0.06 3.43
C ARG A 592 -8.11 -0.30 2.31
N TRP A 593 -7.79 -1.11 1.30
CA TRP A 593 -8.72 -1.53 0.25
C TRP A 593 -9.95 -2.24 0.83
N ASN A 594 -9.72 -3.24 1.68
CA ASN A 594 -10.80 -4.01 2.31
C ASN A 594 -11.63 -3.17 3.29
N TYR A 595 -11.04 -2.15 3.92
CA TYR A 595 -11.76 -1.18 4.73
C TYR A 595 -12.62 -0.23 3.87
N ALA A 596 -12.07 0.35 2.80
CA ALA A 596 -12.77 1.23 1.88
C ALA A 596 -13.94 0.51 1.17
N LYS A 597 -13.72 -0.72 0.68
CA LYS A 597 -14.74 -1.59 0.08
C LYS A 597 -15.95 -1.77 0.99
N ARG A 598 -15.74 -2.09 2.27
CA ARG A 598 -16.83 -2.29 3.25
C ARG A 598 -17.64 -1.03 3.52
N ASN A 599 -16.98 0.12 3.65
CA ASN A 599 -17.64 1.37 4.00
C ASN A 599 -18.34 2.05 2.81
N LYS A 600 -17.79 1.91 1.59
CA LYS A 600 -18.28 2.59 0.38
C LYS A 600 -19.17 1.72 -0.51
N ALA A 601 -18.70 0.52 -0.79
CA ALA A 601 -19.12 -0.28 -1.94
C ALA A 601 -19.52 -1.72 -1.55
N PRO A 602 -20.19 -1.98 -0.40
CA PRO A 602 -20.33 -3.33 0.16
C PRO A 602 -20.92 -4.32 -0.84
N ASN A 603 -21.99 -3.92 -1.53
CA ASN A 603 -22.75 -4.78 -2.45
C ASN A 603 -22.20 -4.81 -3.89
N GLU A 604 -21.20 -3.99 -4.24
CA GLU A 604 -20.60 -3.98 -5.59
C GLU A 604 -19.79 -5.26 -5.84
N GLN A 605 -20.38 -6.29 -6.45
CA GLN A 605 -19.73 -7.60 -6.67
C GLN A 605 -18.51 -7.54 -7.60
N ALA A 606 -18.44 -6.50 -8.45
CA ALA A 606 -17.30 -6.23 -9.34
C ALA A 606 -16.04 -5.79 -8.58
N ILE A 607 -16.19 -5.26 -7.35
CA ILE A 607 -15.06 -4.91 -6.48
C ILE A 607 -14.83 -6.08 -5.50
N PRO A 608 -13.70 -6.79 -5.58
CA PRO A 608 -13.41 -7.93 -4.70
C PRO A 608 -12.87 -7.45 -3.33
N LEU A 609 -12.86 -8.39 -2.37
CA LEU A 609 -11.98 -8.30 -1.21
C LEU A 609 -10.64 -8.93 -1.58
N LEU A 610 -9.55 -8.33 -1.14
CA LEU A 610 -8.18 -8.83 -1.34
C LEU A 610 -7.74 -9.65 -0.13
N MET A 611 -6.85 -10.63 -0.35
CA MET A 611 -6.31 -11.48 0.71
C MET A 611 -4.80 -11.25 0.84
N PRO A 612 -4.24 -11.11 2.06
CA PRO A 612 -2.83 -10.84 2.22
C PRO A 612 -2.02 -12.12 1.98
N GLN A 613 -1.14 -12.10 0.98
CA GLN A 613 -0.37 -13.28 0.59
C GLN A 613 0.60 -13.73 1.69
N HIS A 614 0.89 -15.04 1.81
CA HIS A 614 1.82 -15.70 2.75
C HIS A 614 3.14 -14.97 2.92
N HIS A 615 3.71 -14.56 1.80
CA HIS A 615 4.99 -13.89 1.70
C HIS A 615 4.98 -12.54 2.44
N MET A 616 3.79 -11.97 2.65
CA MET A 616 3.45 -10.79 3.45
C MET A 616 3.08 -11.11 4.91
N VAL A 617 3.38 -12.32 5.40
CA VAL A 617 2.95 -12.80 6.73
C VAL A 617 4.13 -13.20 7.63
N ILE A 618 5.07 -14.08 7.24
CA ILE A 618 6.32 -14.31 8.00
C ILE A 618 7.51 -14.61 7.05
N PRO A 619 8.71 -13.98 7.22
CA PRO A 619 9.92 -14.36 6.47
C PRO A 619 10.66 -15.59 7.03
N HIS A 620 10.65 -15.76 8.35
CA HIS A 620 11.52 -16.69 9.08
C HIS A 620 11.35 -18.18 8.73
N TYR A 621 10.21 -18.58 8.15
CA TYR A 621 9.96 -19.94 7.68
C TYR A 621 10.70 -20.31 6.38
N MET A 622 11.29 -19.33 5.66
CA MET A 622 12.14 -19.58 4.49
C MET A 622 13.64 -19.54 4.82
N GLY A 623 14.02 -19.66 6.09
CA GLY A 623 15.39 -19.99 6.47
C GLY A 623 15.79 -21.33 5.84
N LYS A 624 16.74 -21.30 4.90
CA LYS A 624 17.15 -22.48 4.11
C LYS A 624 17.50 -23.64 5.06
N SER A 625 16.67 -24.67 5.04
CA SER A 625 17.08 -26.00 5.49
C SER A 625 18.21 -26.46 4.58
N LYS A 626 19.46 -26.19 4.98
CA LYS A 626 20.60 -26.94 4.49
C LYS A 626 20.39 -28.37 4.97
N GLU A 627 19.88 -29.21 4.08
CA GLU A 627 19.86 -30.64 4.28
C GLU A 627 21.30 -31.06 4.61
N VAL A 628 21.51 -31.50 5.84
CA VAL A 628 22.80 -32.06 6.24
C VAL A 628 22.88 -33.41 5.56
N GLU A 629 23.56 -33.48 4.42
CA GLU A 629 23.98 -34.75 3.84
C GLU A 629 24.79 -35.51 4.89
N ILE A 630 24.16 -36.49 5.54
CA ILE A 630 24.83 -37.40 6.46
C ILE A 630 25.64 -38.38 5.61
N GLY A 631 26.78 -37.89 5.11
CA GLY A 631 27.75 -38.68 4.37
C GLY A 631 28.24 -39.83 5.24
N VAL A 632 27.81 -41.04 4.89
CA VAL A 632 28.09 -42.26 5.66
C VAL A 632 29.61 -42.52 5.69
N ARG A 633 30.23 -42.16 6.82
CA ARG A 633 31.60 -42.56 7.16
C ARG A 633 31.57 -43.59 8.27
N ASN A 634 31.88 -44.83 7.89
CA ASN A 634 32.24 -45.87 8.84
C ASN A 634 33.58 -45.50 9.51
N ASP A 635 33.62 -45.41 10.83
CA ASP A 635 34.79 -45.86 11.59
C ASP A 635 34.42 -46.28 13.03
N ASN A 636 35.37 -46.88 13.75
CA ASN A 636 35.12 -47.81 14.84
C ASN A 636 35.42 -47.25 16.24
N GLY A 637 34.40 -47.29 17.11
CA GLY A 637 34.53 -47.99 18.40
C GLY A 637 34.67 -47.19 19.71
N LYS A 638 34.45 -47.94 20.80
CA LYS A 638 34.66 -47.64 22.24
C LYS A 638 33.61 -46.79 22.98
N HIS A 639 32.63 -47.51 23.54
CA HIS A 639 32.03 -47.36 24.87
C HIS A 639 32.25 -46.05 25.67
N LYS A 640 31.15 -45.42 26.13
CA LYS A 640 30.63 -45.71 27.49
C LYS A 640 29.23 -45.16 27.79
N ASP A 641 28.58 -45.85 28.71
CA ASP A 641 27.22 -45.72 29.23
C ASP A 641 26.93 -44.40 29.98
N LEU A 642 25.70 -43.84 29.85
CA LEU A 642 24.67 -43.85 30.92
C LEU A 642 23.45 -42.92 30.69
N LYS A 643 22.27 -43.56 30.53
CA LYS A 643 20.91 -43.20 31.03
C LYS A 643 20.23 -41.84 30.74
N SER A 644 18.90 -41.92 30.77
CA SER A 644 17.88 -40.88 30.60
C SER A 644 17.56 -40.10 31.89
N ASN A 645 16.86 -38.96 31.75
CA ASN A 645 15.53 -38.79 32.35
C ASN A 645 14.77 -37.59 31.75
N ASP A 646 13.44 -37.70 31.69
CA ASP A 646 12.52 -36.63 31.28
C ASP A 646 12.18 -35.67 32.44
N SER A 647 11.90 -34.40 32.13
CA SER A 647 10.86 -33.61 32.81
C SER A 647 10.56 -32.28 32.09
N PHE A 648 9.31 -32.09 31.67
CA PHE A 648 8.76 -30.76 31.34
C PHE A 648 8.20 -30.09 32.61
N SER A 649 8.52 -28.81 32.88
CA SER A 649 7.55 -27.86 33.47
C SER A 649 8.03 -26.38 33.53
N SER A 650 7.28 -25.52 32.82
CA SER A 650 6.76 -24.20 33.24
C SER A 650 7.65 -22.98 33.60
N LEU A 651 7.25 -21.84 33.01
CA LEU A 651 7.11 -20.47 33.58
C LEU A 651 8.33 -19.55 33.79
N SER A 652 8.64 -18.80 32.72
CA SER A 652 8.66 -17.31 32.66
C SER A 652 9.20 -16.43 33.80
N SER A 653 10.06 -15.48 33.40
CA SER A 653 10.02 -14.08 33.89
C SER A 653 10.24 -13.10 32.71
N LEU A 654 9.93 -11.83 32.91
CA LEU A 654 9.93 -10.76 31.90
C LEU A 654 10.48 -9.46 32.56
N GLN A 655 10.86 -8.48 31.73
CA GLN A 655 11.32 -7.10 32.07
C GLN A 655 12.79 -6.89 32.49
N ASP A 656 13.57 -6.40 31.51
CA ASP A 656 14.24 -5.08 31.48
C ASP A 656 15.40 -4.67 32.44
N VAL A 657 16.57 -4.40 31.81
CA VAL A 657 17.36 -3.12 31.88
C VAL A 657 18.11 -2.76 33.21
N PRO A 658 19.32 -2.13 33.21
CA PRO A 658 20.47 -2.13 32.28
C PRO A 658 21.89 -2.23 32.97
N LEU A 659 22.96 -2.15 32.16
CA LEU A 659 24.31 -1.56 32.43
C LEU A 659 25.16 -1.98 33.66
N LEU A 660 26.48 -2.07 33.42
CA LEU A 660 27.53 -1.90 34.45
C LEU A 660 28.58 -0.89 33.99
N LEU A 661 29.03 -0.06 34.94
CA LEU A 661 30.12 0.92 34.83
C LEU A 661 31.46 0.31 35.30
N PRO A 662 32.53 1.13 35.37
CA PRO A 662 33.26 1.16 36.65
C PRO A 662 33.66 2.56 37.15
N GLN A 663 33.53 2.76 38.47
CA GLN A 663 34.44 3.51 39.39
C GLN A 663 34.67 5.04 39.19
N GLU A 664 34.75 5.89 40.24
CA GLU A 664 34.52 5.74 41.70
C GLU A 664 34.41 7.12 42.43
N ALA A 665 34.31 7.11 43.77
CA ALA A 665 34.58 8.18 44.76
C ALA A 665 33.48 9.21 45.15
N ASP A 666 32.73 8.87 46.22
CA ASP A 666 32.44 9.59 47.48
C ASP A 666 32.07 11.10 47.57
N GLY A 667 31.07 11.46 48.42
CA GLY A 667 30.76 12.89 48.69
C GLY A 667 29.57 13.33 49.60
N LEU A 668 29.20 12.59 50.67
CA LEU A 668 28.40 12.99 51.87
C LEU A 668 27.14 13.93 51.85
N ASP A 669 26.12 13.47 52.61
CA ASP A 669 25.23 14.20 53.58
C ASP A 669 24.01 15.11 53.22
N SER A 670 22.84 14.61 53.63
CA SER A 670 21.78 15.28 54.46
C SER A 670 20.71 16.23 53.83
N VAL A 671 19.50 16.46 54.40
CA VAL A 671 18.50 15.58 55.08
C VAL A 671 17.09 16.29 55.23
N LYS A 672 15.97 15.53 55.24
CA LYS A 672 14.59 15.79 55.81
C LYS A 672 13.49 16.69 55.13
N ILE A 673 12.33 16.03 54.90
CA ILE A 673 10.93 16.34 55.36
C ILE A 673 10.01 17.40 54.65
N GLU A 674 9.01 16.88 53.88
CA GLU A 674 7.51 17.00 53.89
C GLU A 674 6.72 17.94 54.90
N PRO A 675 5.34 18.05 54.91
CA PRO A 675 4.25 17.59 53.99
C PRO A 675 2.98 18.51 53.74
N ASN A 676 2.13 18.11 52.78
CA ASN A 676 0.62 18.11 52.68
C ASN A 676 -0.35 19.28 53.09
N ILE A 677 -1.50 19.41 52.37
CA ILE A 677 -2.93 19.13 52.83
C ILE A 677 -4.04 19.73 51.89
N ASN A 678 -5.11 18.94 51.60
CA ASN A 678 -6.57 19.15 51.21
C ASN A 678 -7.11 20.51 50.63
N GLY A 679 -8.26 20.66 49.95
CA GLY A 679 -9.50 19.89 49.58
C GLY A 679 -10.41 20.76 48.65
N PHE A 680 -11.73 20.62 48.38
CA PHE A 680 -12.82 19.64 48.68
C PHE A 680 -14.06 19.87 47.73
N ASN A 681 -15.24 19.25 47.95
CA ASN A 681 -16.43 19.17 47.03
C ASN A 681 -17.60 20.20 47.22
N THR A 682 -18.45 20.36 46.18
CA THR A 682 -19.96 20.21 46.26
C THR A 682 -20.69 20.08 44.89
N GLN A 683 -21.93 19.54 44.90
CA GLN A 683 -22.91 19.45 43.79
C GLN A 683 -24.26 20.10 44.21
N TYR A 684 -25.19 20.39 43.28
CA TYR A 684 -26.67 20.16 43.41
C TYR A 684 -27.47 20.55 42.11
N ASP A 685 -28.77 20.19 42.07
CA ASP A 685 -29.80 20.28 40.99
C ASP A 685 -31.21 20.39 41.71
N PRO A 686 -32.46 20.28 41.15
CA PRO A 686 -32.95 20.00 39.78
C PRO A 686 -34.23 20.75 39.26
N HIS A 687 -34.74 20.34 38.08
CA HIS A 687 -36.10 20.54 37.47
C HIS A 687 -36.43 21.87 36.73
N GLY A 688 -37.29 21.91 35.69
CA GLY A 688 -37.92 20.81 34.91
C GLY A 688 -39.07 21.19 33.91
N GLN A 689 -39.29 20.30 32.92
CA GLN A 689 -40.52 19.93 32.16
C GLN A 689 -41.37 20.90 31.25
N SER A 690 -41.54 20.46 29.97
CA SER A 690 -42.81 20.43 29.15
C SER A 690 -43.39 21.75 28.53
N SER A 691 -44.23 21.78 27.47
CA SER A 691 -44.46 20.88 26.29
C SER A 691 -45.36 21.48 25.16
N LYS A 692 -45.25 20.92 23.93
CA LYS A 692 -46.28 20.77 22.84
C LYS A 692 -47.04 21.98 22.18
N SER A 693 -46.80 22.13 20.87
CA SER A 693 -47.77 21.94 19.73
C SER A 693 -48.39 23.11 18.88
N SER A 694 -48.03 23.08 17.58
CA SER A 694 -48.92 23.05 16.39
C SER A 694 -49.40 24.31 15.61
N ARG A 695 -49.57 24.09 14.28
CA ARG A 695 -50.29 24.86 13.22
C ARG A 695 -49.65 26.13 12.63
N GLY A 696 -49.74 26.24 11.29
CA GLY A 696 -49.63 27.49 10.49
C GLY A 696 -50.92 27.72 9.68
N PRO A 697 -51.05 28.81 8.87
CA PRO A 697 -51.34 28.60 7.43
C PRO A 697 -50.95 29.72 6.40
N PHE A 698 -50.58 29.30 5.18
CA PHE A 698 -50.91 29.83 3.82
C PHE A 698 -50.58 31.26 3.27
N PHE A 699 -50.56 31.30 1.91
CA PHE A 699 -50.62 32.43 0.94
C PHE A 699 -49.31 33.20 0.61
N SER A 700 -49.02 33.68 -0.63
CA SER A 700 -49.72 33.58 -1.93
C SER A 700 -48.73 33.64 -3.15
N SER A 701 -49.25 33.51 -4.38
CA SER A 701 -48.54 33.25 -5.65
C SER A 701 -48.26 34.47 -6.56
N LYS A 702 -47.41 34.28 -7.60
CA LYS A 702 -47.66 34.76 -8.99
C LYS A 702 -46.70 34.14 -10.04
N SER A 703 -47.10 34.21 -11.32
CA SER A 703 -46.42 33.74 -12.55
C SER A 703 -46.07 34.95 -13.48
N LYS A 704 -45.52 34.88 -14.72
CA LYS A 704 -45.80 33.97 -15.87
C LYS A 704 -44.90 34.29 -17.11
N THR A 705 -44.88 33.37 -18.10
CA THR A 705 -44.70 33.55 -19.57
C THR A 705 -43.30 33.54 -20.24
N GLU A 706 -43.25 32.87 -21.40
CA GLU A 706 -42.16 32.81 -22.42
C GLU A 706 -42.36 33.86 -23.53
N PRO A 707 -41.53 33.89 -24.62
CA PRO A 707 -41.99 33.22 -25.87
C PRO A 707 -40.93 32.68 -26.87
N LEU A 708 -41.25 31.52 -27.49
CA LEU A 708 -41.15 31.13 -28.92
C LEU A 708 -39.80 31.06 -29.71
N ILE A 709 -39.82 30.21 -30.75
CA ILE A 709 -38.77 29.83 -31.73
C ILE A 709 -39.19 30.31 -33.14
N PRO A 710 -38.31 30.32 -34.17
CA PRO A 710 -38.55 29.41 -35.31
C PRO A 710 -37.30 28.78 -36.02
N ASP A 711 -37.45 27.51 -36.40
CA ASP A 711 -37.06 26.80 -37.65
C ASP A 711 -35.63 26.92 -38.26
N ILE A 712 -34.78 25.86 -38.32
CA ILE A 712 -34.80 24.66 -39.22
C ILE A 712 -34.63 25.05 -40.72
N PRO A 713 -33.57 24.59 -41.45
CA PRO A 713 -33.39 23.17 -41.78
C PRO A 713 -31.96 22.59 -41.91
N MET A 714 -31.91 21.24 -42.03
CA MET A 714 -30.76 20.39 -42.38
C MET A 714 -30.44 20.39 -43.89
N ARG A 715 -29.25 19.89 -44.31
CA ARG A 715 -29.12 18.71 -45.22
C ARG A 715 -27.68 18.25 -45.54
N ASP A 716 -27.57 16.93 -45.82
CA ASP A 716 -26.74 16.22 -46.82
C ASP A 716 -25.18 16.43 -46.88
N PHE A 717 -24.31 15.50 -47.34
CA PHE A 717 -24.22 14.01 -47.43
C PHE A 717 -22.84 13.70 -48.12
N VAL A 718 -22.37 12.43 -48.11
CA VAL A 718 -21.33 11.83 -49.03
C VAL A 718 -19.83 12.16 -48.83
N ASP A 719 -19.12 11.15 -48.30
CA ASP A 719 -17.96 10.37 -48.83
C ASP A 719 -16.67 11.00 -49.43
N ASP A 720 -15.54 10.48 -48.92
CA ASP A 720 -14.34 9.92 -49.60
C ASP A 720 -13.47 10.63 -50.66
N LEU A 721 -12.16 10.33 -50.54
CA LEU A 721 -11.08 10.28 -51.58
C LEU A 721 -10.72 11.61 -52.31
N ASP A 722 -9.46 11.89 -52.68
CA ASP A 722 -8.28 11.03 -52.75
C ASP A 722 -6.96 11.79 -52.55
N THR A 723 -5.90 11.01 -52.39
CA THR A 723 -4.47 11.29 -52.51
C THR A 723 -4.08 12.13 -53.74
N LEU A 724 -3.03 12.98 -53.61
CA LEU A 724 -1.93 13.00 -54.61
C LEU A 724 -0.65 13.68 -54.10
N ASP A 725 0.49 13.19 -54.61
CA ASP A 725 1.87 13.58 -54.27
C ASP A 725 2.35 14.82 -55.05
N LEU A 726 3.28 15.59 -54.47
CA LEU A 726 4.07 16.58 -55.22
C LEU A 726 5.44 16.86 -54.57
N GLN A 727 6.43 16.06 -54.97
CA GLN A 727 7.83 16.20 -54.58
C GLN A 727 8.44 17.56 -55.01
N SER A 728 9.29 18.13 -54.16
CA SER A 728 10.34 19.05 -54.60
C SER A 728 11.69 18.74 -53.94
N LYS A 729 12.77 19.01 -54.68
CA LYS A 729 14.19 18.76 -54.35
C LYS A 729 14.89 20.12 -54.18
N PHE A 730 16.05 20.31 -53.54
CA PHE A 730 17.12 19.42 -53.02
C PHE A 730 17.98 20.22 -51.99
N SER A 731 18.97 19.55 -51.34
CA SER A 731 20.17 20.11 -50.66
C SER A 731 19.98 20.76 -49.27
N SER A 732 20.51 20.22 -48.15
CA SER A 732 21.92 20.01 -47.70
C SER A 732 22.50 21.22 -46.94
N HIS A 733 23.13 21.15 -45.77
CA HIS A 733 23.67 20.02 -44.97
C HIS A 733 23.43 20.22 -43.45
N VAL A 734 23.14 19.14 -42.71
CA VAL A 734 23.41 19.01 -41.25
C VAL A 734 23.88 17.57 -40.99
N MET A 735 24.75 17.35 -40.00
CA MET A 735 25.27 16.03 -39.64
C MET A 735 24.23 15.19 -38.87
N LYS A 736 24.21 13.87 -39.13
CA LYS A 736 23.45 12.90 -38.32
C LYS A 736 24.27 12.49 -37.08
N PRO A 737 23.68 12.47 -35.88
CA PRO A 737 24.03 11.49 -34.85
C PRO A 737 23.65 10.07 -35.32
N SER A 738 24.32 9.04 -34.79
CA SER A 738 23.96 7.65 -35.03
C SER A 738 22.65 7.27 -34.32
N SER A 739 21.96 6.27 -34.88
CA SER A 739 20.80 5.63 -34.25
C SER A 739 21.27 4.44 -33.42
N ASP A 740 21.78 4.71 -32.22
CA ASP A 740 22.19 3.67 -31.27
C ASP A 740 21.01 3.25 -30.39
N VAL A 741 20.93 1.96 -30.07
CA VAL A 741 19.73 1.31 -29.49
C VAL A 741 19.92 1.08 -27.98
N PRO A 742 19.14 1.74 -27.10
CA PRO A 742 19.34 1.69 -25.64
C PRO A 742 18.63 0.51 -24.96
N ASP A 743 18.79 -0.72 -25.48
CA ASP A 743 18.15 -1.94 -24.94
C ASP A 743 19.14 -2.91 -24.26
N LYS A 744 20.32 -2.44 -23.83
CA LYS A 744 21.33 -3.33 -23.19
C LYS A 744 22.09 -2.77 -21.98
N GLU A 745 22.52 -1.51 -21.99
CA GLU A 745 23.32 -0.96 -20.90
C GLU A 745 22.58 -0.92 -19.55
N TRP A 746 21.25 -0.77 -19.56
CA TRP A 746 20.45 -0.65 -18.33
C TRP A 746 20.52 -1.90 -17.44
N TRP A 747 20.62 -3.10 -18.03
CA TRP A 747 20.84 -4.34 -17.28
C TRP A 747 22.25 -4.42 -16.70
N GLU A 748 23.28 -3.94 -17.42
CA GLU A 748 24.65 -3.87 -16.90
C GLU A 748 24.81 -2.84 -15.77
N ILE A 749 23.94 -1.83 -15.68
CA ILE A 749 23.88 -0.90 -14.54
C ILE A 749 23.27 -1.60 -13.32
N GLN A 750 22.28 -2.49 -13.49
CA GLN A 750 21.70 -3.25 -12.38
C GLN A 750 22.59 -4.40 -11.87
N GLU A 751 23.34 -5.08 -12.75
CA GLU A 751 24.11 -6.27 -12.38
C GLU A 751 25.53 -5.99 -11.84
N ARG A 752 25.96 -4.72 -11.70
CA ARG A 752 27.29 -4.35 -11.13
C ARG A 752 27.37 -4.49 -9.60
N GLY A 753 27.05 -5.67 -9.10
CA GLY A 753 27.30 -6.08 -7.73
C GLY A 753 28.79 -6.26 -7.45
N GLY A 754 29.46 -5.22 -6.92
CA GLY A 754 30.76 -5.40 -6.25
C GLY A 754 31.79 -4.27 -6.39
N GLN A 755 31.58 -3.28 -7.26
CA GLN A 755 32.45 -2.11 -7.31
C GLN A 755 32.01 -0.99 -6.36
N VAL A 756 33.00 -0.20 -5.93
CA VAL A 756 32.84 1.01 -5.12
C VAL A 756 32.09 2.04 -5.96
N VAL A 757 31.18 2.80 -5.34
CA VAL A 757 30.56 3.98 -5.97
C VAL A 757 31.69 4.89 -6.46
N SER A 758 31.93 4.92 -7.76
CA SER A 758 32.94 5.78 -8.34
C SER A 758 32.46 7.23 -8.33
N SER A 759 33.40 8.19 -8.44
CA SER A 759 33.06 9.61 -8.61
C SER A 759 32.10 9.86 -9.77
N ASP A 760 32.12 8.96 -10.76
CA ASP A 760 31.52 9.15 -12.08
C ASP A 760 30.09 8.56 -12.16
N GLU A 761 29.64 7.83 -11.15
CA GLU A 761 28.33 7.13 -11.07
C GLU A 761 27.23 7.94 -10.35
N ILE A 762 27.28 9.28 -10.40
CA ILE A 762 26.34 10.14 -9.67
C ILE A 762 25.28 10.72 -10.61
N GLY A 763 24.05 10.26 -10.41
CA GLY A 763 22.85 10.68 -11.13
C GLY A 763 21.58 10.31 -10.36
N GLN A 764 20.42 10.47 -10.99
CA GLN A 764 19.10 10.40 -10.35
C GLN A 764 18.65 9.00 -9.87
N VAL A 765 19.48 7.97 -10.02
CA VAL A 765 19.19 6.57 -9.64
C VAL A 765 20.28 6.06 -8.71
N GLY A 766 19.88 5.55 -7.55
CA GLY A 766 20.82 5.00 -6.57
C GLY A 766 21.27 3.57 -6.87
N PRO A 767 22.32 3.08 -6.17
CA PRO A 767 22.66 1.67 -6.18
C PRO A 767 21.56 0.86 -5.46
N ARG A 768 21.17 -0.27 -6.06
CA ARG A 768 20.31 -1.27 -5.39
C ARG A 768 21.16 -2.09 -4.42
N VAL A 769 20.87 -1.99 -3.12
CA VAL A 769 21.68 -2.61 -2.05
C VAL A 769 20.81 -3.45 -1.10
N SER A 770 21.42 -4.39 -0.38
CA SER A 770 20.74 -5.01 0.76
C SER A 770 20.84 -4.13 2.00
N CYS A 771 19.69 -3.94 2.65
CA CYS A 771 19.52 -3.09 3.81
C CYS A 771 18.71 -3.81 4.89
N ARG A 772 18.62 -3.21 6.07
CA ARG A 772 17.54 -3.45 7.01
C ARG A 772 16.47 -2.40 6.75
N SER A 773 15.23 -2.83 6.59
CA SER A 773 14.13 -1.93 6.25
C SER A 773 12.94 -2.17 7.17
N GLN A 774 12.33 -1.11 7.65
CA GLN A 774 11.09 -1.21 8.42
C GLN A 774 10.07 -0.22 7.86
N ILE A 775 8.91 -0.72 7.45
CA ILE A 775 7.78 0.14 7.06
C ILE A 775 7.21 0.82 8.31
N ILE A 776 6.88 2.09 8.16
CA ILE A 776 6.27 2.96 9.18
C ILE A 776 5.11 3.71 8.53
N ARG A 777 4.08 4.06 9.31
CA ARG A 777 2.87 4.71 8.78
C ARG A 777 2.19 5.59 9.82
N SER A 778 1.36 6.49 9.31
CA SER A 778 0.39 7.26 10.09
C SER A 778 -1.00 6.73 9.71
N VAL A 779 -1.72 6.09 10.65
CA VAL A 779 -3.10 5.61 10.42
C VAL A 779 -3.95 5.62 11.68
N SER A 780 -5.27 5.61 11.51
CA SER A 780 -6.23 5.53 12.61
C SER A 780 -7.54 4.86 12.17
N GLN A 781 -8.54 4.84 13.08
CA GLN A 781 -9.88 4.30 12.84
C GLN A 781 -10.48 4.77 11.51
N TRP A 782 -10.37 6.06 11.18
CA TRP A 782 -11.05 6.59 9.98
C TRP A 782 -10.37 6.14 8.68
N SER A 783 -9.03 6.00 8.67
CA SER A 783 -8.25 5.79 7.45
C SER A 783 -7.92 4.32 7.16
N ALA A 784 -7.82 3.48 8.19
CA ALA A 784 -7.49 2.05 8.05
C ALA A 784 -8.28 1.11 9.00
N GLY A 785 -9.27 1.63 9.74
CA GLY A 785 -10.14 0.84 10.62
C GLY A 785 -9.51 0.37 11.94
N THR A 786 -8.30 0.84 12.27
CA THR A 786 -7.56 0.44 13.47
C THR A 786 -8.27 0.88 14.76
N SER A 787 -8.12 0.10 15.83
CA SER A 787 -8.61 0.38 17.19
C SER A 787 -7.80 1.45 17.90
N GLN A 788 -6.53 1.54 17.55
CA GLN A 788 -5.54 2.47 18.10
C GLN A 788 -4.99 3.34 16.96
N ILE A 789 -4.52 4.53 17.31
CA ILE A 789 -3.77 5.38 16.39
C ILE A 789 -2.36 4.78 16.25
N GLU A 790 -1.86 4.72 15.02
CA GLU A 790 -0.46 4.42 14.74
C GLU A 790 0.23 5.69 14.24
N GLU A 791 1.23 6.15 14.98
CA GLU A 791 2.09 7.30 14.66
C GLU A 791 3.55 6.85 14.47
N SER A 792 3.75 5.67 13.86
CA SER A 792 5.07 5.02 13.83
C SER A 792 6.12 5.80 13.03
N ILE A 793 5.70 6.73 12.16
CA ILE A 793 6.56 7.71 11.50
C ILE A 793 7.08 8.77 12.50
N HIS A 794 6.21 9.35 13.33
CA HIS A 794 6.59 10.37 14.32
C HIS A 794 7.58 9.82 15.35
N ASN A 795 7.30 8.61 15.84
CA ASN A 795 8.20 7.87 16.73
C ASN A 795 9.56 7.56 16.08
N ALA A 796 9.57 7.24 14.77
CA ALA A 796 10.82 7.05 14.03
C ALA A 796 11.62 8.35 13.91
N TYR A 797 11.01 9.46 13.47
CA TYR A 797 11.69 10.77 13.40
C TYR A 797 12.34 11.14 14.73
N CYS A 798 11.57 11.19 15.82
CA CYS A 798 12.07 11.61 17.13
C CYS A 798 13.17 10.66 17.65
N SER A 799 12.95 9.33 17.58
CA SER A 799 13.91 8.34 18.08
C SER A 799 15.20 8.27 17.26
N LEU A 800 15.17 8.62 15.97
CA LEU A 800 16.35 8.66 15.12
C LEU A 800 17.14 9.97 15.31
N ILE A 801 16.46 11.13 15.37
CA ILE A 801 17.10 12.43 15.65
C ILE A 801 17.78 12.42 17.02
N GLU A 802 17.14 11.89 18.07
CA GLU A 802 17.77 11.75 19.39
C GLU A 802 18.98 10.79 19.39
N ARG A 803 19.16 9.94 18.36
CA ARG A 803 20.25 8.94 18.27
C ARG A 803 21.40 9.30 17.33
N ALA A 804 21.21 10.23 16.38
CA ALA A 804 22.27 10.71 15.49
C ALA A 804 23.56 11.10 16.25
N GLU A 805 24.74 10.99 15.67
CA GLU A 805 26.02 11.35 16.32
C GLU A 805 26.72 12.55 15.66
N HIS A 806 26.56 12.75 14.35
CA HIS A 806 27.33 13.69 13.55
C HIS A 806 26.49 14.72 12.79
N TYR A 807 25.44 14.30 12.08
CA TYR A 807 24.53 15.25 11.42
C TYR A 807 23.16 14.65 11.11
N VAL A 808 22.21 15.54 10.85
CA VAL A 808 20.92 15.21 10.25
C VAL A 808 20.68 16.15 9.05
N TYR A 809 20.43 15.56 7.89
CA TYR A 809 20.00 16.25 6.68
C TYR A 809 18.52 15.96 6.44
N ILE A 810 17.71 16.98 6.21
CA ILE A 810 16.27 16.86 5.91
C ILE A 810 15.92 17.65 4.67
N GLU A 811 15.10 17.05 3.83
CA GLU A 811 14.31 17.74 2.83
C GLU A 811 12.83 17.51 3.15
N ASN A 812 12.06 18.57 3.29
CA ASN A 812 10.63 18.44 3.57
C ASN A 812 9.80 19.54 2.91
N GLN A 813 8.59 19.21 2.48
CA GLN A 813 7.63 20.20 1.98
C GLN A 813 7.17 21.19 3.07
N PHE A 814 7.12 20.75 4.33
CA PHE A 814 6.73 21.59 5.46
C PHE A 814 7.65 21.36 6.66
N PHE A 815 7.95 22.42 7.41
CA PHE A 815 8.66 22.33 8.69
C PHE A 815 7.88 23.04 9.80
N ILE A 816 6.92 22.32 10.37
CA ILE A 816 5.95 22.78 11.37
C ILE A 816 5.96 21.83 12.57
N SER A 817 6.50 22.26 13.71
CA SER A 817 6.72 21.37 14.86
C SER A 817 6.81 22.14 16.18
N GLY A 818 6.55 21.47 17.30
CA GLY A 818 6.49 22.06 18.65
C GLY A 818 7.57 21.54 19.60
N LEU A 819 8.04 22.41 20.49
CA LEU A 819 8.83 22.03 21.66
C LEU A 819 7.95 21.40 22.75
N SER A 820 8.57 20.79 23.76
CA SER A 820 7.85 20.30 24.95
C SER A 820 7.08 21.43 25.63
N GLY A 821 5.78 21.24 25.84
CA GLY A 821 4.86 22.24 26.38
C GLY A 821 4.08 23.05 25.33
N ASP A 822 4.32 22.85 24.03
CA ASP A 822 3.47 23.44 22.98
C ASP A 822 2.15 22.68 22.86
N GLU A 823 1.05 23.29 23.34
CA GLU A 823 -0.30 22.71 23.25
C GLU A 823 -0.92 22.84 21.84
N VAL A 824 -0.39 23.74 21.00
CA VAL A 824 -0.95 24.05 19.67
C VAL A 824 -0.43 23.07 18.63
N ILE A 825 0.90 22.93 18.53
CA ILE A 825 1.55 21.96 17.64
C ILE A 825 2.00 20.77 18.49
N GLN A 826 1.49 19.58 18.19
CA GLN A 826 1.61 18.43 19.09
C GLN A 826 2.78 17.50 18.75
N ASN A 827 3.24 17.47 17.50
CA ASN A 827 4.43 16.71 17.10
C ASN A 827 5.72 17.30 17.72
N ARG A 828 6.72 16.42 17.93
CA ARG A 828 7.90 16.69 18.77
C ARG A 828 9.24 16.56 18.03
N VAL A 829 9.22 16.68 16.70
CA VAL A 829 10.42 16.70 15.86
C VAL A 829 11.35 17.87 16.26
N LEU A 830 10.78 19.04 16.57
CA LEU A 830 11.54 20.21 17.05
C LEU A 830 12.18 19.98 18.43
N GLU A 831 11.44 19.33 19.35
CA GLU A 831 11.93 18.96 20.68
C GLU A 831 13.10 17.96 20.58
N ALA A 832 12.99 16.95 19.70
CA ALA A 832 14.07 16.00 19.44
C ALA A 832 15.33 16.71 18.89
N PHE A 833 15.16 17.65 17.95
CA PHE A 833 16.28 18.46 17.45
C PHE A 833 16.90 19.35 18.52
N TYR A 834 16.08 20.05 19.30
CA TYR A 834 16.54 20.92 20.39
C TYR A 834 17.34 20.13 21.43
N ARG A 835 16.82 19.01 21.93
CA ARG A 835 17.54 18.08 22.83
C ARG A 835 18.84 17.59 22.22
N ARG A 836 18.82 17.21 20.93
CA ARG A 836 19.99 16.66 20.26
C ARG A 836 21.10 17.69 20.08
N ILE A 837 20.75 18.93 19.71
CA ILE A 837 21.69 20.05 19.62
C ILE A 837 22.26 20.37 21.02
N MET A 838 21.41 20.40 22.06
CA MET A 838 21.88 20.59 23.43
C MET A 838 22.84 19.48 23.90
N ARG A 839 22.63 18.21 23.49
CA ARG A 839 23.62 17.14 23.73
C ARG A 839 24.95 17.45 23.05
N ALA A 840 24.95 17.81 21.76
CA ALA A 840 26.18 18.15 21.04
C ALA A 840 26.94 19.32 21.71
N HIS A 841 26.21 20.35 22.14
CA HIS A 841 26.78 21.51 22.81
C HIS A 841 27.46 21.13 24.13
N ASN A 842 26.76 20.38 24.99
CA ASN A 842 27.26 19.94 26.29
C ASN A 842 28.47 19.00 26.15
N GLU A 843 28.44 18.09 25.17
CA GLU A 843 29.55 17.19 24.83
C GLU A 843 30.68 17.87 24.04
N LYS A 844 30.50 19.14 23.63
CA LYS A 844 31.42 19.91 22.77
C LYS A 844 31.75 19.22 21.43
N LYS A 845 30.83 18.41 20.91
CA LYS A 845 30.92 17.76 19.60
C LYS A 845 30.50 18.73 18.49
N CYS A 846 31.12 18.60 17.31
CA CYS A 846 30.53 19.14 16.09
C CYS A 846 29.27 18.33 15.75
N PHE A 847 28.17 19.01 15.48
CA PHE A 847 26.91 18.41 15.05
C PHE A 847 26.16 19.39 14.16
N ARG A 848 25.62 18.94 13.01
CA ARG A 848 24.91 19.80 12.05
C ARG A 848 23.48 19.33 11.82
N VAL A 849 22.56 20.27 11.69
CA VAL A 849 21.19 20.08 11.22
C VAL A 849 20.98 20.95 9.99
N ILE A 850 20.72 20.31 8.85
CA ILE A 850 20.63 20.95 7.53
C ILE A 850 19.24 20.67 7.00
N ILE A 851 18.44 21.73 6.85
CA ILE A 851 17.02 21.63 6.50
C ILE A 851 16.79 22.37 5.17
N VAL A 852 16.29 21.65 4.17
CA VAL A 852 15.93 22.17 2.84
C VAL A 852 14.41 22.10 2.70
N ILE A 853 13.78 23.25 2.42
CA ILE A 853 12.31 23.41 2.39
C ILE A 853 11.90 24.33 1.22
N PRO A 854 10.66 24.26 0.71
CA PRO A 854 10.23 25.13 -0.38
C PRO A 854 10.15 26.59 0.11
N LEU A 855 10.66 27.53 -0.70
CA LEU A 855 10.75 28.95 -0.33
C LEU A 855 9.37 29.56 -0.02
N LEU A 856 8.35 29.17 -0.79
CA LEU A 856 6.94 29.51 -0.57
C LEU A 856 6.05 28.25 -0.69
N PRO A 857 5.02 28.10 0.16
CA PRO A 857 3.99 27.06 0.00
C PRO A 857 3.37 27.06 -1.40
N GLY A 858 3.21 25.88 -2.00
CA GLY A 858 2.76 25.70 -3.39
C GLY A 858 1.25 25.80 -3.60
N PHE A 859 0.61 26.84 -3.07
CA PHE A 859 -0.83 27.12 -3.22
C PHE A 859 -1.05 28.37 -4.10
N GLN A 860 -2.25 28.48 -4.71
CA GLN A 860 -2.57 29.56 -5.65
C GLN A 860 -2.56 30.95 -4.99
N GLY A 861 -1.85 31.91 -5.57
CA GLY A 861 -1.84 33.33 -5.18
C GLY A 861 -0.46 33.94 -4.87
N GLY A 862 -0.36 35.26 -5.09
CA GLY A 862 0.73 36.12 -4.62
C GLY A 862 0.65 36.36 -3.12
N VAL A 863 1.78 36.54 -2.43
CA VAL A 863 1.85 36.47 -0.94
C VAL A 863 0.96 37.49 -0.22
N ASP A 864 0.61 38.61 -0.87
CA ASP A 864 -0.28 39.65 -0.33
C ASP A 864 -1.66 39.71 -1.04
N ASP A 865 -1.98 38.75 -1.91
CA ASP A 865 -3.30 38.64 -2.56
C ASP A 865 -4.39 38.25 -1.57
N SER A 866 -5.63 38.62 -1.88
CA SER A 866 -6.82 38.24 -1.09
C SER A 866 -7.08 36.73 -1.05
N GLY A 867 -6.64 35.97 -2.07
CA GLY A 867 -6.76 34.51 -2.11
C GLY A 867 -5.62 33.75 -1.41
N ALA A 868 -4.54 34.42 -1.01
CA ALA A 868 -3.33 33.76 -0.50
C ALA A 868 -3.28 33.64 1.03
N ALA A 869 -4.43 33.68 1.72
CA ALA A 869 -4.48 33.55 3.18
C ALA A 869 -3.93 32.18 3.64
N SER A 870 -4.21 31.11 2.90
CA SER A 870 -3.61 29.78 3.08
C SER A 870 -2.06 29.80 3.00
N VAL A 871 -1.48 30.53 2.03
CA VAL A 871 -0.01 30.67 1.88
C VAL A 871 0.57 31.37 3.12
N ARG A 872 -0.03 32.48 3.54
CA ARG A 872 0.39 33.24 4.74
C ARG A 872 0.24 32.41 6.02
N ALA A 873 -0.85 31.66 6.18
CA ALA A 873 -1.11 30.81 7.33
C ALA A 873 -0.02 29.72 7.50
N ILE A 874 0.37 29.05 6.41
CA ILE A 874 1.44 28.06 6.45
C ILE A 874 2.80 28.74 6.74
N MET A 875 3.08 29.88 6.12
CA MET A 875 4.28 30.68 6.44
C MET A 875 4.34 31.04 7.93
N HIS A 876 3.23 31.44 8.56
CA HIS A 876 3.16 31.74 9.99
C HIS A 876 3.67 30.56 10.84
N TRP A 877 3.15 29.34 10.60
CA TRP A 877 3.51 28.16 11.38
C TRP A 877 4.95 27.69 11.13
N GLN A 878 5.45 27.79 9.89
CA GLN A 878 6.85 27.49 9.59
C GLN A 878 7.80 28.49 10.26
N TYR A 879 7.54 29.80 10.16
CA TYR A 879 8.36 30.80 10.84
C TYR A 879 8.27 30.71 12.36
N ARG A 880 7.11 30.37 12.94
CA ARG A 880 6.96 30.09 14.38
C ARG A 880 7.79 28.89 14.84
N THR A 881 7.98 27.90 13.97
CA THR A 881 8.83 26.73 14.23
C THR A 881 10.32 27.11 14.16
N MET A 882 10.71 27.89 13.14
CA MET A 882 12.11 28.24 12.88
C MET A 882 12.64 29.41 13.74
N SER A 883 12.06 30.60 13.63
CA SER A 883 12.67 31.87 14.08
C SER A 883 11.78 32.83 14.88
N ARG A 884 10.45 32.67 14.90
CA ARG A 884 9.53 33.70 15.42
C ARG A 884 8.86 33.29 16.74
N GLY A 885 9.16 34.06 17.78
CA GLY A 885 8.57 33.93 19.10
C GLY A 885 9.18 32.80 19.95
N ASN A 886 8.72 32.73 21.21
CA ASN A 886 9.38 31.98 22.27
C ASN A 886 9.33 30.45 22.11
N ASN A 887 8.52 29.93 21.18
CA ASN A 887 8.43 28.48 20.88
C ASN A 887 9.37 28.07 19.73
N SER A 888 10.02 29.01 19.05
CA SER A 888 10.89 28.74 17.90
C SER A 888 12.25 28.17 18.32
N ILE A 889 12.82 27.28 17.49
CA ILE A 889 14.09 26.62 17.83
C ILE A 889 15.27 27.60 17.87
N LEU A 890 15.34 28.56 16.95
CA LEU A 890 16.41 29.56 16.96
C LEU A 890 16.33 30.49 18.19
N HIS A 891 15.13 30.89 18.64
CA HIS A 891 15.02 31.70 19.86
C HIS A 891 15.53 30.95 21.09
N ASN A 892 15.13 29.68 21.27
CA ASN A 892 15.53 28.87 22.42
C ASN A 892 17.02 28.52 22.40
N LEU A 893 17.60 28.24 21.23
CA LEU A 893 19.04 28.05 21.09
C LEU A 893 19.81 29.36 21.32
N TYR A 894 19.35 30.50 20.80
CA TYR A 894 20.02 31.79 21.00
C TYR A 894 20.17 32.14 22.49
N ASN A 895 19.13 31.90 23.29
CA ASN A 895 19.13 32.18 24.73
C ASN A 895 20.16 31.33 25.52
N LEU A 896 20.72 30.27 24.92
CA LEU A 896 21.65 29.33 25.57
C LEU A 896 23.06 29.34 24.95
N VAL A 897 23.15 29.33 23.61
CA VAL A 897 24.43 29.26 22.87
C VAL A 897 24.76 30.54 22.08
N GLY A 898 23.86 31.52 22.08
CA GLY A 898 24.02 32.79 21.38
C GLY A 898 24.14 32.63 19.86
N PRO A 899 24.93 33.47 19.17
CA PRO A 899 25.14 33.40 17.72
C PRO A 899 25.64 32.04 17.19
N LYS A 900 26.20 31.17 18.06
CA LYS A 900 26.66 29.83 17.67
C LYS A 900 25.52 28.87 17.30
N MET A 901 24.25 29.25 17.48
CA MET A 901 23.11 28.43 17.01
C MET A 901 23.20 28.09 15.51
N TYR A 902 23.75 29.01 14.70
CA TYR A 902 23.95 28.82 13.25
C TYR A 902 25.09 27.84 12.90
N ASP A 903 25.95 27.45 13.84
CA ASP A 903 26.85 26.31 13.63
C ASP A 903 26.12 24.96 13.77
N TYR A 904 24.97 24.93 14.47
CA TYR A 904 24.22 23.69 14.75
C TYR A 904 23.01 23.46 13.85
N ILE A 905 22.26 24.50 13.47
CA ILE A 905 21.04 24.37 12.66
C ILE A 905 20.94 25.47 11.60
N SER A 906 20.49 25.07 10.41
CA SER A 906 20.52 25.90 9.19
C SER A 906 19.38 25.55 8.22
N PHE A 907 18.88 26.57 7.52
CA PHE A 907 17.68 26.50 6.69
C PHE A 907 17.97 27.01 5.27
N TYR A 908 17.52 26.25 4.28
CA TYR A 908 17.75 26.50 2.85
C TYR A 908 16.49 26.24 2.04
N GLY A 909 16.47 26.72 0.80
CA GLY A 909 15.53 26.29 -0.22
C GLY A 909 16.22 26.15 -1.56
N LEU A 910 15.46 25.82 -2.60
CA LEU A 910 15.98 25.60 -3.95
C LEU A 910 15.32 26.56 -4.96
N ARG A 911 16.08 27.01 -5.96
CA ARG A 911 15.64 27.96 -6.99
C ARG A 911 16.39 27.74 -8.30
N ALA A 912 15.64 27.64 -9.39
CA ALA A 912 16.17 27.46 -10.75
C ALA A 912 16.02 28.73 -11.59
N HIS A 913 16.67 28.76 -12.76
CA HIS A 913 16.53 29.81 -13.76
C HIS A 913 16.68 29.25 -15.18
N GLY A 914 16.27 30.02 -16.18
CA GLY A 914 16.43 29.68 -17.59
C GLY A 914 15.68 30.65 -18.49
N LYS A 915 15.58 30.34 -19.78
CA LYS A 915 14.66 31.03 -20.71
C LYS A 915 13.35 30.27 -20.83
N LEU A 916 12.27 30.96 -21.22
CA LEU A 916 10.98 30.35 -21.52
C LEU A 916 10.94 29.66 -22.90
N CYS A 917 11.68 30.19 -23.88
CA CYS A 917 12.01 29.61 -25.18
C CYS A 917 13.42 30.11 -25.61
N ASP A 918 13.99 29.59 -26.70
CA ASP A 918 15.40 29.86 -27.08
C ASP A 918 15.73 31.36 -27.26
N ASP A 919 14.79 32.14 -27.78
CA ASP A 919 14.83 33.60 -27.95
C ASP A 919 14.03 34.36 -26.87
N GLY A 920 13.45 33.63 -25.91
CA GLY A 920 12.49 34.14 -24.94
C GLY A 920 13.10 34.86 -23.73
N ARG A 921 12.20 35.36 -22.88
CA ARG A 921 12.56 36.03 -21.63
C ARG A 921 13.25 35.07 -20.65
N VAL A 922 14.19 35.63 -19.89
CA VAL A 922 14.84 34.95 -18.76
C VAL A 922 13.92 34.98 -17.55
N ALA A 923 13.74 33.83 -16.91
CA ALA A 923 12.86 33.63 -15.77
C ALA A 923 13.55 32.85 -14.63
N THR A 924 13.05 33.01 -13.41
CA THR A 924 13.32 32.15 -12.25
C THR A 924 12.01 31.62 -11.68
N SER A 925 12.07 30.40 -11.14
CA SER A 925 11.02 29.84 -10.28
C SER A 925 11.68 29.17 -9.09
N GLN A 926 10.97 29.03 -7.97
CA GLN A 926 11.47 28.14 -6.91
C GLN A 926 11.48 26.70 -7.44
N VAL A 927 12.49 25.92 -7.08
CA VAL A 927 12.35 24.47 -7.21
C VAL A 927 11.58 24.03 -5.97
N TYR A 928 10.39 23.48 -6.18
CA TYR A 928 9.50 23.14 -5.09
C TYR A 928 9.92 21.81 -4.47
N VAL A 929 10.59 21.93 -3.33
CA VAL A 929 11.00 20.80 -2.48
C VAL A 929 9.73 20.13 -1.96
N HIS A 930 9.35 19.03 -2.62
CA HIS A 930 8.26 18.16 -2.23
C HIS A 930 8.75 16.87 -1.58
N SER A 931 10.07 16.58 -1.60
CA SER A 931 10.72 15.52 -0.82
C SER A 931 10.16 15.42 0.60
N LYS A 932 10.13 14.20 1.17
CA LYS A 932 9.94 13.97 2.60
C LYS A 932 10.96 12.95 3.10
N ILE A 933 12.20 13.41 3.28
CA ILE A 933 13.33 12.56 3.65
C ILE A 933 14.12 13.08 4.85
N MET A 934 14.82 12.15 5.50
CA MET A 934 15.81 12.44 6.53
C MET A 934 16.99 11.47 6.38
N ILE A 935 18.21 11.99 6.29
CA ILE A 935 19.47 11.21 6.25
C ILE A 935 20.28 11.52 7.51
N ILE A 936 20.81 10.48 8.15
CA ILE A 936 21.54 10.55 9.41
C ILE A 936 22.88 9.84 9.28
N ASP A 937 23.95 10.56 9.63
CA ASP A 937 25.34 10.06 9.77
C ASP A 937 25.87 9.23 8.57
N ASP A 938 25.37 9.49 7.37
CA ASP A 938 25.54 8.67 6.16
C ASP A 938 25.34 7.16 6.44
N HIS A 939 24.38 6.78 7.30
CA HIS A 939 24.13 5.40 7.74
C HIS A 939 22.64 4.99 7.69
N THR A 940 21.74 5.93 7.97
CA THR A 940 20.30 5.66 8.08
C THR A 940 19.49 6.73 7.35
N THR A 941 18.51 6.27 6.56
CA THR A 941 17.61 7.13 5.77
C THR A 941 16.16 6.82 6.10
N LEU A 942 15.33 7.85 6.28
CA LEU A 942 13.87 7.77 6.25
C LEU A 942 13.36 8.36 4.93
N ILE A 943 12.49 7.64 4.22
CA ILE A 943 11.82 8.10 2.99
C ILE A 943 10.32 7.79 3.11
N GLY A 944 9.44 8.70 2.68
CA GLY A 944 7.99 8.45 2.68
C GLY A 944 7.17 9.60 2.12
N SER A 945 5.87 9.63 2.47
CA SER A 945 4.92 10.68 2.11
C SER A 945 4.71 11.74 3.21
N ALA A 946 5.12 11.43 4.44
CA ALA A 946 4.82 12.23 5.64
C ALA A 946 5.66 13.50 5.78
N ASN A 947 4.98 14.64 5.82
CA ASN A 947 5.60 15.95 6.07
C ASN A 947 5.92 16.15 7.55
N ILE A 948 6.76 17.14 7.88
CA ILE A 948 6.96 17.57 9.27
C ILE A 948 5.86 18.59 9.62
N ASN A 949 4.69 18.06 9.95
CA ASN A 949 3.53 18.77 10.51
C ASN A 949 2.64 17.78 11.28
N ASP A 950 1.71 18.27 12.08
CA ASP A 950 0.80 17.39 12.84
C ASP A 950 -0.14 16.60 11.90
N ARG A 951 -0.50 17.18 10.74
CA ARG A 951 -1.37 16.57 9.72
C ARG A 951 -0.83 15.20 9.26
N SER A 952 0.47 15.12 9.01
CA SER A 952 1.16 13.89 8.60
C SER A 952 1.64 13.03 9.78
N LEU A 953 1.99 13.63 10.93
CA LEU A 953 2.69 12.91 12.00
C LEU A 953 1.80 12.29 13.09
N LEU A 954 0.62 12.85 13.40
CA LEU A 954 -0.17 12.41 14.58
C LEU A 954 -1.01 11.12 14.36
N GLY A 955 -0.99 10.49 13.19
CA GLY A 955 -1.74 9.25 12.84
C GLY A 955 -3.28 9.36 12.78
N SER A 956 -3.86 10.23 13.61
CA SER A 956 -5.29 10.55 13.70
C SER A 956 -5.81 11.45 12.57
N ARG A 957 -4.90 12.16 11.90
CA ARG A 957 -5.17 13.10 10.81
C ARG A 957 -5.00 12.40 9.46
N ASP A 958 -4.09 12.81 8.58
CA ASP A 958 -3.90 12.15 7.28
C ASP A 958 -3.31 10.75 7.41
N SER A 959 -3.55 9.89 6.41
CA SER A 959 -2.79 8.65 6.28
C SER A 959 -1.54 8.84 5.44
N GLU A 960 -0.44 8.30 5.95
CA GLU A 960 0.91 8.43 5.38
C GLU A 960 1.66 7.11 5.48
N ILE A 961 2.66 6.91 4.64
CA ILE A 961 3.56 5.76 4.69
C ILE A 961 5.02 6.20 4.54
N GLY A 962 5.95 5.39 5.05
CA GLY A 962 7.37 5.53 4.80
C GLY A 962 8.14 4.26 5.17
N VAL A 963 9.45 4.34 5.01
CA VAL A 963 10.40 3.29 5.37
C VAL A 963 11.59 3.91 6.10
N VAL A 964 12.03 3.25 7.18
CA VAL A 964 13.36 3.45 7.76
C VAL A 964 14.29 2.43 7.13
N ILE A 965 15.35 2.91 6.47
CA ILE A 965 16.40 2.13 5.82
C ILE A 965 17.68 2.31 6.63
N GLU A 966 18.21 1.22 7.16
CA GLU A 966 19.51 1.15 7.83
C GLU A 966 20.44 0.30 6.97
N ASP A 967 21.60 0.84 6.60
CA ASP A 967 22.52 0.15 5.69
C ASP A 967 23.10 -1.16 6.26
N LYS A 968 23.47 -2.07 5.36
CA LYS A 968 24.32 -3.25 5.64
C LYS A 968 25.63 -3.22 4.84
N GLU A 969 25.58 -2.68 3.63
CA GLU A 969 26.73 -2.48 2.76
C GLU A 969 27.41 -1.17 3.15
N PHE A 970 28.66 -1.24 3.57
CA PHE A 970 29.42 -0.08 4.04
C PHE A 970 30.64 0.20 3.16
N VAL A 971 30.85 1.47 2.85
CA VAL A 971 32.04 2.00 2.16
C VAL A 971 32.86 2.87 3.11
N ASP A 972 34.15 3.01 2.84
CA ASP A 972 35.01 3.90 3.62
C ASP A 972 34.73 5.37 3.24
N SER A 973 34.54 6.22 4.25
CA SER A 973 34.31 7.65 4.09
C SER A 973 34.98 8.43 5.24
N VAL A 974 34.70 9.72 5.34
CA VAL A 974 35.26 10.61 6.37
C VAL A 974 34.13 11.44 6.97
N ILE A 975 34.08 11.56 8.30
CA ILE A 975 33.19 12.49 9.01
C ILE A 975 34.00 13.22 10.09
N GLY A 976 33.97 14.56 10.07
CA GLY A 976 34.72 15.41 10.99
C GLY A 976 36.24 15.18 10.94
N GLY A 977 36.79 14.89 9.75
CA GLY A 977 38.20 14.54 9.53
C GLY A 977 38.61 13.17 10.05
N LYS A 978 37.66 12.30 10.45
CA LYS A 978 37.93 10.95 10.95
C LYS A 978 37.39 9.89 9.99
N SER A 979 38.10 8.77 9.88
CA SER A 979 37.63 7.61 9.10
C SER A 979 36.26 7.14 9.60
N TRP A 980 35.33 6.97 8.67
CA TRP A 980 33.95 6.53 8.91
C TRP A 980 33.59 5.36 8.00
N ARG A 981 32.66 4.52 8.44
CA ARG A 981 32.09 3.43 7.63
C ARG A 981 30.67 3.84 7.24
N ALA A 982 30.58 4.58 6.14
CA ALA A 982 29.32 5.10 5.64
C ALA A 982 28.51 3.99 4.95
N GLY A 983 27.20 3.99 5.18
CA GLY A 983 26.24 3.15 4.48
C GLY A 983 26.14 3.51 3.00
N LYS A 984 26.12 2.51 2.13
CA LYS A 984 26.14 2.68 0.68
C LYS A 984 24.86 3.30 0.14
N PHE A 985 23.70 3.04 0.75
CA PHE A 985 22.44 3.71 0.39
C PHE A 985 22.43 5.17 0.85
N ALA A 986 22.70 5.41 2.13
CA ALA A 986 22.61 6.74 2.73
C ALA A 986 23.63 7.72 2.15
N LEU A 987 24.90 7.30 2.01
CA LEU A 987 25.95 8.13 1.43
C LEU A 987 25.67 8.49 -0.03
N SER A 988 25.27 7.51 -0.85
CA SER A 988 25.06 7.75 -2.29
C SER A 988 23.89 8.72 -2.53
N LEU A 989 22.80 8.61 -1.76
CA LEU A 989 21.69 9.58 -1.81
C LEU A 989 22.14 10.98 -1.41
N ARG A 990 22.87 11.11 -0.29
CA ARG A 990 23.35 12.42 0.18
C ARG A 990 24.39 13.05 -0.76
N LEU A 991 25.27 12.24 -1.36
CA LEU A 991 26.20 12.69 -2.42
C LEU A 991 25.42 13.22 -3.63
N SER A 992 24.40 12.50 -4.11
CA SER A 992 23.60 12.89 -5.27
C SER A 992 22.86 14.22 -5.03
N LEU A 993 22.05 14.28 -3.97
CA LEU A 993 21.26 15.48 -3.64
C LEU A 993 22.15 16.70 -3.46
N TRP A 994 23.28 16.58 -2.74
CA TRP A 994 24.17 17.73 -2.56
C TRP A 994 24.85 18.15 -3.87
N SER A 995 25.20 17.20 -4.74
CA SER A 995 25.84 17.50 -6.04
C SER A 995 24.89 18.25 -6.98
N GLU A 996 23.62 17.87 -7.00
CA GLU A 996 22.55 18.62 -7.67
C GLU A 996 22.40 20.02 -7.07
N HIS A 997 22.19 20.10 -5.75
CA HIS A 997 21.86 21.35 -5.07
C HIS A 997 22.96 22.41 -5.18
N ILE A 998 24.25 22.02 -5.19
CA ILE A 998 25.36 22.97 -5.33
C ILE A 998 26.05 22.95 -6.70
N GLY A 999 25.54 22.17 -7.66
CA GLY A 999 26.03 22.10 -9.04
C GLY A 999 27.47 21.60 -9.17
N LEU A 1000 27.75 20.41 -8.64
CA LEU A 1000 29.01 19.69 -8.86
C LEU A 1000 28.93 18.80 -10.10
N HIS A 1001 30.04 18.71 -10.82
CA HIS A 1001 30.25 17.64 -11.80
C HIS A 1001 30.76 16.36 -11.10
N PRO A 1002 30.60 15.16 -11.69
CA PRO A 1002 30.93 13.89 -11.02
C PRO A 1002 32.36 13.83 -10.45
N GLY A 1003 33.35 14.25 -11.23
CA GLY A 1003 34.76 14.37 -10.79
C GLY A 1003 35.06 15.42 -9.71
N GLU A 1004 34.06 16.18 -9.23
CA GLU A 1004 34.20 17.11 -8.10
C GLU A 1004 33.65 16.55 -6.77
N VAL A 1005 32.91 15.44 -6.77
CA VAL A 1005 32.05 15.09 -5.62
C VAL A 1005 32.82 14.65 -4.36
N ASP A 1006 34.05 14.15 -4.48
CA ASP A 1006 34.93 13.91 -3.31
C ASP A 1006 35.13 15.17 -2.44
N ARG A 1007 34.97 16.37 -3.01
CA ARG A 1007 35.02 17.65 -2.27
C ARG A 1007 33.94 17.80 -1.22
N ILE A 1008 32.86 17.02 -1.27
CA ILE A 1008 31.74 17.06 -0.33
C ILE A 1008 31.54 15.73 0.43
N ARG A 1009 32.59 14.91 0.51
CA ARG A 1009 32.54 13.57 1.14
C ARG A 1009 32.42 13.59 2.66
N ASP A 1010 32.92 14.63 3.32
CA ASP A 1010 32.73 14.89 4.76
C ASP A 1010 31.66 15.97 4.97
N PRO A 1011 30.42 15.62 5.37
CA PRO A 1011 29.30 16.55 5.43
C PRO A 1011 29.37 17.56 6.59
N ILE A 1012 30.31 17.42 7.55
CA ILE A 1012 30.39 18.32 8.72
C ILE A 1012 31.66 19.17 8.80
N ALA A 1013 32.69 18.84 8.00
CA ALA A 1013 33.89 19.63 7.86
C ALA A 1013 33.58 21.07 7.39
N ASP A 1014 34.21 22.08 7.98
CA ASP A 1014 33.99 23.49 7.62
C ASP A 1014 34.32 23.76 6.14
N SER A 1015 35.31 23.08 5.56
CA SER A 1015 35.66 23.15 4.13
C SER A 1015 34.56 22.68 3.18
N THR A 1016 33.63 21.86 3.66
CA THR A 1016 32.49 21.33 2.90
C THR A 1016 31.22 22.11 3.25
N TYR A 1017 30.94 22.28 4.53
CA TYR A 1017 29.71 22.89 5.02
C TYR A 1017 29.73 24.42 4.93
N LYS A 1018 30.82 25.09 5.31
CA LYS A 1018 30.93 26.56 5.25
C LYS A 1018 31.42 27.02 3.88
N ASP A 1019 32.55 26.49 3.43
CA ASP A 1019 33.27 27.01 2.27
C ASP A 1019 32.67 26.57 0.92
N ILE A 1020 31.82 25.53 0.90
CA ILE A 1020 31.05 25.11 -0.29
C ILE A 1020 29.56 25.30 -0.07
N TRP A 1021 28.92 24.56 0.86
CA TRP A 1021 27.45 24.55 0.98
C TRP A 1021 26.86 25.92 1.37
N MET A 1022 27.28 26.52 2.49
CA MET A 1022 26.82 27.85 2.90
C MET A 1022 27.29 28.95 1.93
N ALA A 1023 28.50 28.84 1.37
CA ALA A 1023 29.02 29.80 0.40
C ALA A 1023 28.18 29.85 -0.88
N THR A 1024 27.89 28.70 -1.49
CA THR A 1024 27.02 28.58 -2.67
C THR A 1024 25.62 29.09 -2.36
N ALA A 1025 25.00 28.65 -1.24
CA ALA A 1025 23.67 29.11 -0.83
C ALA A 1025 23.58 30.64 -0.71
N LYS A 1026 24.61 31.28 -0.16
CA LYS A 1026 24.67 32.74 0.01
C LYS A 1026 24.90 33.46 -1.33
N THR A 1027 25.85 32.99 -2.13
CA THR A 1027 26.20 33.59 -3.42
C THR A 1027 25.04 33.48 -4.41
N ASN A 1028 24.37 32.33 -4.47
CA ASN A 1028 23.17 32.14 -5.27
C ASN A 1028 22.04 33.09 -4.82
N THR A 1029 21.73 33.19 -3.52
CA THR A 1029 20.73 34.15 -3.01
C THR A 1029 21.05 35.59 -3.42
N MET A 1030 22.31 36.02 -3.33
CA MET A 1030 22.73 37.36 -3.77
C MET A 1030 22.51 37.56 -5.28
N ILE A 1031 22.90 36.60 -6.12
CA ILE A 1031 22.70 36.68 -7.58
C ILE A 1031 21.21 36.72 -7.93
N TYR A 1032 20.38 35.89 -7.30
CA TYR A 1032 18.93 35.91 -7.52
C TYR A 1032 18.27 37.21 -7.09
N GLN A 1033 18.74 37.83 -6.00
CA GLN A 1033 18.31 39.16 -5.57
C GLN A 1033 18.74 40.26 -6.55
N ASP A 1034 19.98 40.23 -7.06
CA ASP A 1034 20.51 41.19 -8.04
C ASP A 1034 19.72 41.16 -9.36
N VAL A 1035 19.42 39.95 -9.88
CA VAL A 1035 18.88 39.77 -11.23
C VAL A 1035 17.35 39.89 -11.27
N PHE A 1036 16.66 39.36 -10.26
CA PHE A 1036 15.20 39.25 -10.25
C PHE A 1036 14.54 39.97 -9.07
N SER A 1037 15.28 40.26 -7.99
CA SER A 1037 14.73 40.72 -6.70
C SER A 1037 13.56 39.86 -6.20
N CYS A 1038 13.68 38.54 -6.39
CA CYS A 1038 12.64 37.56 -6.15
C CYS A 1038 12.17 37.55 -4.68
N ILE A 1039 10.88 37.25 -4.47
CA ILE A 1039 10.38 36.84 -3.15
C ILE A 1039 10.56 35.32 -2.93
N PRO A 1040 10.70 34.87 -1.66
CA PRO A 1040 10.87 35.67 -0.46
C PRO A 1040 12.33 36.14 -0.28
N ASN A 1041 12.56 37.22 0.48
CA ASN A 1041 13.88 37.73 0.82
C ASN A 1041 13.87 38.57 2.12
N ASP A 1042 15.00 38.67 2.81
CA ASP A 1042 15.11 39.34 4.12
C ASP A 1042 15.03 40.88 4.06
N LEU A 1043 15.08 41.47 2.86
CA LEU A 1043 14.96 42.92 2.66
C LEU A 1043 13.51 43.42 2.79
N ILE A 1044 12.53 42.53 2.66
CA ILE A 1044 11.09 42.85 2.70
C ILE A 1044 10.51 42.41 4.04
N ASN A 1045 10.57 43.28 5.06
CA ASN A 1045 10.06 42.95 6.41
C ASN A 1045 8.57 43.30 6.61
N THR A 1046 7.93 44.02 5.68
CA THR A 1046 6.52 44.45 5.75
C THR A 1046 5.78 44.31 4.41
N ARG A 1047 4.44 44.22 4.45
CA ARG A 1047 3.56 44.30 3.26
C ARG A 1047 3.71 45.64 2.53
N VAL A 1048 4.00 46.72 3.25
CA VAL A 1048 4.24 48.05 2.64
C VAL A 1048 5.50 48.02 1.79
N THR A 1049 6.61 47.46 2.32
CA THR A 1049 7.85 47.25 1.57
C THR A 1049 7.65 46.34 0.37
N LEU A 1050 6.85 45.26 0.52
CA LEU A 1050 6.50 44.35 -0.57
C LEU A 1050 5.78 45.11 -1.70
N ARG A 1051 4.71 45.84 -1.39
CA ARG A 1051 3.94 46.64 -2.36
C ARG A 1051 4.80 47.70 -3.05
N GLN A 1052 5.68 48.38 -2.32
CA GLN A 1052 6.62 49.36 -2.87
C GLN A 1052 7.59 48.72 -3.87
N SER A 1053 8.18 47.57 -3.53
CA SER A 1053 9.04 46.80 -4.43
C SER A 1053 8.29 46.36 -5.69
N THR A 1054 7.11 45.74 -5.53
CA THR A 1054 6.30 45.26 -6.65
C THR A 1054 5.82 46.37 -7.58
N SER A 1055 5.53 47.58 -7.07
CA SER A 1055 5.22 48.75 -7.91
C SER A 1055 6.45 49.26 -8.68
N LEU A 1056 7.59 49.44 -8.00
CA LEU A 1056 8.85 49.91 -8.62
C LEU A 1056 9.28 48.98 -9.78
N TRP A 1057 9.20 47.66 -9.57
CA TRP A 1057 9.55 46.69 -10.59
C TRP A 1057 8.50 46.58 -11.71
N ARG A 1058 7.21 46.76 -11.39
CA ARG A 1058 6.14 46.85 -12.40
C ARG A 1058 6.33 48.05 -13.33
N GLU A 1059 6.73 49.21 -12.80
CA GLU A 1059 7.03 50.40 -13.59
C GLU A 1059 8.25 50.18 -14.51
N LYS A 1060 9.33 49.57 -14.00
CA LYS A 1060 10.55 49.31 -14.77
C LYS A 1060 10.38 48.34 -15.95
N ILE A 1061 9.53 47.32 -15.82
CA ILE A 1061 9.47 46.20 -16.79
C ILE A 1061 8.06 46.04 -17.41
N GLY A 1062 7.10 46.89 -17.07
CA GLY A 1062 5.75 46.90 -17.65
C GLY A 1062 4.86 45.71 -17.27
N HIS A 1063 5.30 44.85 -16.34
CA HIS A 1063 4.54 43.70 -15.83
C HIS A 1063 4.98 43.35 -14.40
N THR A 1064 4.18 42.58 -13.66
CA THR A 1064 4.42 42.21 -12.26
C THR A 1064 5.51 41.14 -12.12
N THR A 1065 6.77 41.53 -12.11
CA THR A 1065 7.90 40.59 -12.13
C THR A 1065 8.27 39.96 -10.78
N VAL A 1066 7.96 40.59 -9.64
CA VAL A 1066 8.39 40.12 -8.31
C VAL A 1066 7.87 38.72 -7.97
N ASP A 1067 6.60 38.43 -8.30
CA ASP A 1067 5.98 37.11 -8.11
C ASP A 1067 6.18 36.16 -9.31
N LEU A 1068 6.31 36.70 -10.52
CA LEU A 1068 6.47 35.92 -11.78
C LEU A 1068 7.92 35.52 -12.09
N GLY A 1069 8.91 36.11 -11.41
CA GLY A 1069 10.32 35.80 -11.56
C GLY A 1069 10.94 36.18 -12.92
N ILE A 1070 10.38 37.13 -13.66
CA ILE A 1070 10.92 37.54 -14.97
C ILE A 1070 12.00 38.61 -14.83
N ALA A 1071 13.16 38.42 -15.48
CA ALA A 1071 14.26 39.38 -15.47
C ALA A 1071 13.96 40.63 -16.34
N PRO A 1072 14.57 41.79 -16.04
CA PRO A 1072 14.62 42.91 -16.99
C PRO A 1072 15.47 42.54 -18.22
N ASN A 1073 15.19 43.14 -19.37
CA ASN A 1073 15.92 42.85 -20.63
C ASN A 1073 17.44 43.10 -20.52
N LYS A 1074 17.88 43.98 -19.61
CA LYS A 1074 19.26 44.31 -19.30
C LYS A 1074 19.37 44.69 -17.83
N LEU A 1075 20.52 44.43 -17.22
CA LEU A 1075 20.89 44.87 -15.86
C LEU A 1075 21.73 46.14 -15.94
N GLU A 1076 21.24 47.23 -15.35
CA GLU A 1076 21.96 48.50 -15.25
C GLU A 1076 22.92 48.51 -14.06
N THR A 1077 24.20 48.80 -14.31
CA THR A 1077 25.21 49.02 -13.27
C THR A 1077 25.46 50.52 -13.13
N HIS A 1078 25.09 51.09 -11.99
CA HIS A 1078 25.20 52.53 -11.71
C HIS A 1078 26.49 52.86 -10.94
N GLN A 1079 27.20 53.91 -11.34
CA GLN A 1079 28.25 54.54 -10.52
C GLN A 1079 28.05 56.07 -10.53
N ASN A 1080 28.16 56.71 -9.37
CA ASN A 1080 27.94 58.15 -9.17
C ASN A 1080 26.58 58.72 -9.64
N GLY A 1081 25.62 57.85 -10.01
CA GLY A 1081 24.30 58.23 -10.52
C GLY A 1081 24.12 57.99 -12.03
N ASP A 1082 25.19 57.67 -12.76
CA ASP A 1082 25.16 57.36 -14.19
C ASP A 1082 25.16 55.84 -14.44
N VAL A 1083 24.47 55.41 -15.50
CA VAL A 1083 24.52 54.01 -16.00
C VAL A 1083 25.86 53.78 -16.70
N VAL A 1084 26.78 53.08 -16.04
CA VAL A 1084 28.14 52.82 -16.54
C VAL A 1084 28.24 51.52 -17.33
N LYS A 1085 27.38 50.53 -17.04
CA LYS A 1085 27.37 49.26 -17.78
C LYS A 1085 26.00 48.59 -17.80
N GLU A 1086 25.50 48.29 -18.99
CA GLU A 1086 24.42 47.31 -19.20
C GLU A 1086 25.01 45.89 -19.29
N THR A 1087 24.35 44.89 -18.69
CA THR A 1087 24.74 43.47 -18.79
C THR A 1087 23.52 42.58 -19.04
N ASP A 1088 23.65 41.53 -19.85
CA ASP A 1088 22.61 40.49 -20.02
C ASP A 1088 22.40 39.72 -18.68
N PRO A 1089 21.16 39.55 -18.20
CA PRO A 1089 20.84 38.68 -17.06
C PRO A 1089 21.55 37.32 -17.07
N MET A 1090 21.64 36.65 -18.22
CA MET A 1090 22.29 35.34 -18.33
C MET A 1090 23.78 35.38 -18.01
N GLU A 1091 24.50 36.47 -18.34
CA GLU A 1091 25.92 36.60 -17.99
C GLU A 1091 26.13 36.71 -16.47
N ARG A 1092 25.18 37.32 -15.75
CA ARG A 1092 25.20 37.33 -14.28
C ARG A 1092 24.82 35.96 -13.71
N LEU A 1093 23.86 35.28 -14.33
CA LEU A 1093 23.36 33.96 -13.88
C LEU A 1093 24.34 32.80 -14.11
N LYS A 1094 25.28 32.91 -15.06
CA LYS A 1094 26.44 31.98 -15.19
C LYS A 1094 27.30 31.86 -13.92
N SER A 1095 27.14 32.77 -12.95
CA SER A 1095 27.81 32.71 -11.64
C SER A 1095 27.05 31.87 -10.59
N VAL A 1096 25.82 31.45 -10.87
CA VAL A 1096 25.01 30.55 -10.02
C VAL A 1096 25.57 29.14 -10.13
N LYS A 1097 25.61 28.39 -9.03
CA LYS A 1097 25.99 26.97 -9.01
C LYS A 1097 24.91 26.12 -8.34
N GLY A 1098 24.36 25.16 -9.09
CA GLY A 1098 23.20 24.38 -8.66
C GLY A 1098 21.98 25.26 -8.37
N HIS A 1099 21.13 24.79 -7.46
CA HIS A 1099 19.84 25.41 -7.14
C HIS A 1099 19.75 25.94 -5.70
N LEU A 1100 20.72 25.61 -4.83
CA LEU A 1100 20.68 25.91 -3.39
C LEU A 1100 20.71 27.42 -3.13
N VAL A 1101 19.78 27.88 -2.29
CA VAL A 1101 19.71 29.26 -1.80
C VAL A 1101 19.46 29.29 -0.29
N SER A 1102 19.93 30.34 0.38
CA SER A 1102 19.67 30.60 1.80
C SER A 1102 18.17 30.84 2.04
N PHE A 1103 17.57 30.25 3.07
CA PHE A 1103 16.16 30.51 3.39
C PHE A 1103 16.02 31.85 4.15
N PRO A 1104 15.13 32.76 3.72
CA PRO A 1104 15.02 34.09 4.31
C PRO A 1104 14.17 34.07 5.60
N LEU A 1105 14.82 34.17 6.75
CA LEU A 1105 14.18 34.08 8.07
C LEU A 1105 13.38 35.35 8.46
N ASP A 1106 13.74 36.51 7.89
CA ASP A 1106 13.21 37.84 8.22
C ASP A 1106 12.17 38.37 7.22
N PHE A 1107 11.84 37.60 6.16
CA PHE A 1107 10.79 37.96 5.20
C PHE A 1107 9.43 38.13 5.88
N MET A 1108 8.87 39.33 5.82
CA MET A 1108 7.64 39.74 6.51
C MET A 1108 7.69 39.54 8.04
N CYS A 1109 8.85 39.67 8.69
CA CYS A 1109 8.99 39.45 10.14
C CYS A 1109 8.23 40.46 11.03
N LYS A 1110 7.76 41.58 10.48
CA LYS A 1110 6.99 42.62 11.20
C LYS A 1110 5.48 42.55 10.92
N GLU A 1111 5.02 41.51 10.23
CA GLU A 1111 3.62 41.29 9.84
C GLU A 1111 2.99 40.15 10.64
N ASP A 1112 1.69 40.26 10.92
CA ASP A 1112 0.90 39.06 11.21
C ASP A 1112 0.54 38.36 9.90
N LEU A 1113 0.91 37.08 9.83
CA LEU A 1113 0.71 36.19 8.69
C LEU A 1113 -0.46 35.22 8.92
N ARG A 1114 -1.12 35.27 10.09
CA ARG A 1114 -2.37 34.54 10.30
C ARG A 1114 -3.49 35.13 9.42
N PRO A 1115 -4.50 34.33 9.04
CA PRO A 1115 -5.68 34.85 8.36
C PRO A 1115 -6.38 35.94 9.18
N VAL A 1116 -7.11 36.83 8.49
CA VAL A 1116 -7.90 37.92 9.10
C VAL A 1116 -9.40 37.77 8.82
N PHE A 1117 -10.25 38.41 9.62
CA PHE A 1117 -11.70 38.16 9.72
C PHE A 1117 -12.52 38.23 8.42
N ASN A 1118 -11.97 38.81 7.34
CA ASN A 1118 -12.59 38.92 6.02
C ASN A 1118 -12.07 37.90 5.01
N GLU A 1119 -11.21 36.96 5.43
CA GLU A 1119 -10.67 35.85 4.64
C GLU A 1119 -11.35 34.53 5.08
N SER A 1120 -11.58 33.61 4.13
CA SER A 1120 -12.22 32.31 4.40
C SER A 1120 -11.49 31.48 5.45
N GLU A 1121 -10.17 31.48 5.38
CA GLU A 1121 -9.26 30.71 6.23
C GLU A 1121 -9.28 31.13 7.71
N TYR A 1122 -9.80 32.32 8.04
CA TYR A 1122 -10.03 32.74 9.44
C TYR A 1122 -11.12 31.91 10.14
N TYR A 1123 -12.05 31.34 9.36
CA TYR A 1123 -13.14 30.50 9.87
C TYR A 1123 -12.81 28.99 9.76
N ALA A 1124 -11.63 28.64 9.25
CA ALA A 1124 -11.14 27.27 9.24
C ALA A 1124 -10.53 26.88 10.61
N SER A 1125 -10.50 25.59 10.92
CA SER A 1125 -9.76 25.11 12.09
C SER A 1125 -8.26 25.37 11.91
N PRO A 1126 -7.52 25.92 12.89
CA PRO A 1126 -6.08 26.11 12.80
C PRO A 1126 -5.31 24.83 12.42
N GLN A 1127 -5.82 23.66 12.85
CA GLN A 1127 -5.30 22.32 12.57
C GLN A 1127 -5.32 21.91 11.08
N VAL A 1128 -5.88 22.75 10.20
CA VAL A 1128 -5.75 22.61 8.74
C VAL A 1128 -4.35 23.03 8.26
N PHE A 1129 -3.69 23.95 8.98
CA PHE A 1129 -2.45 24.61 8.56
C PHE A 1129 -1.19 24.21 9.36
N HIS A 1130 -1.33 23.41 10.42
CA HIS A 1130 -0.23 22.93 11.27
C HIS A 1130 -0.38 21.47 11.66
#